data_AF-B5Y425-F1
#
_entry.id   AF-B5Y425-F1
#
_cell.length_a   1.000
_cell.length_b   1.000
_cell.length_c   1.000
_cell.angle_alpha   90.00
_cell.angle_beta   90.00
_cell.angle_gamma   90.00
#
_symmetry.space_group_name_H-M   'P 1'
#
loop_
_entity.id
_entity.type
_entity.pdbx_description
1 polymer ?
#
loop_
_entity_poly.entity_id
_entity_poly.type
_entity_poly.pdbx_seq_one_letter_code
_entity_poly.pdbx_strand_id
1 'polypeptide(L)'
;MMLQSDRISPIGVALLLYLATSIGHAFAPRSVLTLRRITQPSNPRQASSTDADDGGMFFASASDETLLARPGNATNDDAATADAGQVNNQSSRQSRVLGSQELLMLPRQYGPKRDKVIFPQMNHVSCAILSATPSDTVLQKALDAAMQAHPLLHCRVDGDGEPDKRIDLFQMVRQGEPNPCTFVSEPNLFSALDVLKVIDVPSTDREALDQSWQKSFNKNLDDGSWCDAAKGPLWKVELHRTASSSGPCALLFSFNHAISDQSSANRLLDQILRNVAELESLGSTTPAIPQTMPLALEDSVMGVSRRWSDVQMDGVGTDTIRYVVNKAAEGLRNPVIVPDSAGRKEGSNPLNALTIISGRAAGGQDNESQSRRSTLQFRSLSRESTSALLAKCRENGVSISNALTAAAALTATDVIDNGKPKRKSRNYKVLQSLDMRRYGAKLDQGESVACMAGSMDLMLGPLADRSGRTLKQTYTPEAATIFWNLAREIHLTAESKDNKGRAYSAGITNVGVYESQEAFARIDQSEPAVLLVEHGKYKIQDIFFATTHTRSGCLYPASCITVDGSLKMTFNPVAPIVSDKTNANFADGFVELLEIVAGVSQGTIKKDEERMGLLASIPENALSAATAVVGLAAVLSHAPAWLDFFSSVNEMKQNIQDPADFWAALNFWIFFAVGHPILQPILWISDVLHASPGPKIGGLIPATFLAGNLAFIALITKSKEIRNAVNIAALAAFLTYVGSGLDGTAGTGDFNLALDDSYKGQIVRGCPSYDEVRQPSMDNFDLEKYQGLWYEQKFHDWTQFKEVYDTTLDIKLTEGGKGWVDDFAVKGPAPDAAKLSWDKSPVANGAHYFLFGRVDPNDPPGILREKGFGVEFPNYIVDVKKDPQTGDYKEAIQFQCLERGGVRVFEGINFMSRNPTMTDEEMTAMHSRAERAGMYPYGASPEQMHTVARRPVNAPEIDNNWQAMWRALGVDKLLELLTQSIEDGGR
;
A
#
# COMPACT_ATOMS: atom_id res chain seq x y z
N MET A 1 25.37 -27.40 44.52
CA MET A 1 26.14 -28.63 44.26
C MET A 1 26.56 -28.58 42.80
N MET A 2 27.86 -28.46 42.55
CA MET A 2 28.47 -28.40 41.22
C MET A 2 28.10 -29.61 40.37
N LEU A 3 27.84 -29.43 39.07
CA LEU A 3 28.17 -30.40 38.03
C LEU A 3 28.49 -29.66 36.73
N GLN A 4 29.70 -29.92 36.23
CA GLN A 4 30.24 -29.51 34.93
C GLN A 4 29.47 -30.21 33.79
N SER A 5 29.23 -29.52 32.67
CA SER A 5 28.84 -30.15 31.41
C SER A 5 29.83 -29.77 30.31
N ASP A 6 30.88 -30.56 30.16
CA ASP A 6 31.62 -30.67 28.91
C ASP A 6 31.03 -31.84 28.11
N ARG A 7 30.81 -31.62 26.81
CA ARG A 7 30.30 -32.52 25.75
C ARG A 7 28.80 -32.42 25.43
N ILE A 8 28.47 -31.48 24.54
CA ILE A 8 27.31 -31.58 23.65
C ILE A 8 27.69 -32.50 22.48
N SER A 9 26.88 -33.53 22.25
CA SER A 9 27.07 -34.60 21.27
C SER A 9 26.69 -34.18 19.84
N PRO A 10 27.38 -34.64 18.77
CA PRO A 10 27.14 -34.25 17.37
C PRO A 10 25.99 -35.02 16.69
N ILE A 11 24.90 -35.31 17.42
CA ILE A 11 23.81 -36.19 16.93
C ILE A 11 22.88 -35.49 15.92
N GLY A 12 22.65 -34.18 16.06
CA GLY A 12 21.72 -33.45 15.17
C GLY A 12 22.21 -33.27 13.73
N VAL A 13 23.51 -33.06 13.53
CA VAL A 13 24.12 -32.91 12.19
C VAL A 13 24.28 -34.27 11.50
N ALA A 14 24.51 -35.33 12.27
CA ALA A 14 24.55 -36.70 11.76
C ALA A 14 23.17 -37.16 11.24
N LEU A 15 22.07 -36.75 11.88
CA LEU A 15 20.71 -37.10 11.46
C LEU A 15 20.34 -36.45 10.11
N LEU A 16 20.71 -35.18 9.91
CA LEU A 16 20.50 -34.44 8.66
C LEU A 16 21.36 -34.98 7.50
N LEU A 17 22.63 -35.36 7.78
CA LEU A 17 23.49 -35.99 6.78
C LEU A 17 23.08 -37.44 6.45
N TYR A 18 22.53 -38.17 7.42
CA TYR A 18 22.01 -39.53 7.24
C TYR A 18 20.73 -39.56 6.40
N LEU A 19 19.81 -38.61 6.61
CA LEU A 19 18.62 -38.44 5.77
C LEU A 19 18.98 -38.03 4.33
N ALA A 20 19.95 -37.12 4.16
CA ALA A 20 20.40 -36.71 2.82
C ALA A 20 21.14 -37.81 2.05
N THR A 21 21.91 -38.67 2.73
CA THR A 21 22.62 -39.80 2.09
C THR A 21 21.72 -41.00 1.79
N SER A 22 20.68 -41.24 2.60
CA SER A 22 19.70 -42.31 2.39
C SER A 22 18.82 -42.07 1.15
N ILE A 23 18.47 -40.81 0.87
CA ILE A 23 17.74 -40.42 -0.35
C ILE A 23 18.64 -40.52 -1.60
N GLY A 24 19.94 -40.21 -1.48
CA GLY A 24 20.89 -40.29 -2.58
C GLY A 24 21.28 -41.71 -3.03
N HIS A 25 21.12 -42.72 -2.16
CA HIS A 25 21.44 -44.13 -2.51
C HIS A 25 20.29 -44.88 -3.19
N ALA A 26 19.06 -44.36 -3.16
CA ALA A 26 17.91 -44.97 -3.82
C ALA A 26 17.85 -44.73 -5.35
N PHE A 27 18.67 -43.82 -5.91
CA PHE A 27 18.50 -43.30 -7.27
C PHE A 27 19.75 -43.27 -8.17
N ALA A 28 20.74 -44.14 -7.96
CA ALA A 28 21.91 -44.22 -8.85
C ALA A 28 21.91 -45.50 -9.71
N PRO A 29 21.67 -45.43 -11.04
CA PRO A 29 21.94 -46.54 -11.93
C PRO A 29 23.45 -46.67 -12.17
N ARG A 30 24.00 -47.86 -11.92
CA ARG A 30 25.34 -48.23 -12.40
C ARG A 30 25.28 -48.46 -13.91
N SER A 31 26.03 -47.68 -14.68
CA SER A 31 26.35 -48.06 -16.07
C SER A 31 27.73 -47.58 -16.47
N VAL A 32 28.55 -48.56 -16.82
CA VAL A 32 29.86 -48.48 -17.46
C VAL A 32 29.67 -48.09 -18.91
N LEU A 33 30.39 -47.09 -19.44
CA LEU A 33 30.74 -47.08 -20.86
C LEU A 33 31.90 -46.14 -21.22
N THR A 34 32.75 -46.71 -22.05
CA THR A 34 34.09 -46.32 -22.47
C THR A 34 34.06 -45.19 -23.51
N LEU A 35 34.88 -44.16 -23.30
CA LEU A 35 35.15 -43.08 -24.25
C LEU A 35 35.90 -43.59 -25.49
N ARG A 36 35.29 -43.46 -26.68
CA ARG A 36 35.99 -43.51 -27.97
C ARG A 36 36.03 -42.10 -28.59
N ARG A 37 37.24 -41.59 -28.72
CA ARG A 37 37.62 -40.31 -29.31
C ARG A 37 37.66 -40.47 -30.83
N ILE A 38 36.88 -39.71 -31.59
CA ILE A 38 37.12 -39.51 -33.03
C ILE A 38 37.04 -38.01 -33.34
N THR A 39 38.09 -37.60 -34.05
CA THR A 39 38.54 -36.30 -34.50
C THR A 39 37.65 -35.66 -35.57
N GLN A 40 37.59 -34.31 -35.58
CA GLN A 40 37.19 -33.49 -36.74
C GLN A 40 38.08 -33.80 -37.97
N PRO A 41 37.69 -33.40 -39.20
CA PRO A 41 38.11 -32.07 -39.68
C PRO A 41 37.17 -31.34 -40.68
N SER A 42 37.47 -30.03 -40.80
CA SER A 42 37.49 -29.17 -42.01
C SER A 42 36.20 -28.62 -42.66
N ASN A 43 36.09 -27.29 -42.52
CA ASN A 43 35.65 -26.23 -43.48
C ASN A 43 36.19 -26.43 -44.94
N PRO A 44 35.90 -25.59 -45.97
CA PRO A 44 35.08 -24.36 -46.09
C PRO A 44 34.28 -24.16 -47.43
N ARG A 45 33.53 -23.04 -47.55
CA ARG A 45 33.29 -22.13 -48.72
C ARG A 45 31.83 -21.67 -48.78
N GLN A 46 31.42 -20.39 -48.79
CA GLN A 46 31.70 -19.15 -49.56
C GLN A 46 30.65 -18.89 -50.66
N ALA A 47 30.23 -17.60 -50.75
CA ALA A 47 29.45 -16.90 -51.80
C ALA A 47 27.92 -16.93 -51.64
N SER A 48 27.11 -15.92 -51.99
CA SER A 48 27.21 -14.47 -52.33
C SER A 48 25.79 -13.99 -52.72
N SER A 49 25.63 -12.70 -53.09
CA SER A 49 24.50 -12.03 -53.81
C SER A 49 23.28 -11.60 -52.95
N THR A 50 23.05 -10.30 -52.68
CA THR A 50 22.42 -9.22 -53.52
C THR A 50 20.90 -9.48 -53.69
N ASP A 51 19.93 -8.57 -53.62
CA ASP A 51 19.74 -7.12 -53.78
C ASP A 51 18.52 -6.71 -52.91
N ALA A 52 18.49 -5.52 -52.27
CA ALA A 52 17.74 -4.32 -52.67
C ALA A 52 16.27 -4.55 -53.10
N ASP A 53 15.31 -4.00 -52.34
CA ASP A 53 14.24 -3.19 -52.93
C ASP A 53 13.53 -2.26 -51.92
N ASP A 54 13.23 -1.08 -52.44
CA ASP A 54 12.56 0.07 -51.83
C ASP A 54 11.06 -0.15 -51.55
N GLY A 55 10.51 0.65 -50.63
CA GLY A 55 9.07 0.79 -50.48
C GLY A 55 8.67 1.76 -49.38
N GLY A 56 8.52 3.04 -49.74
CA GLY A 56 8.18 4.14 -48.82
C GLY A 56 6.70 4.29 -48.45
N MET A 57 6.50 5.20 -47.48
CA MET A 57 5.32 6.04 -47.16
C MET A 57 3.90 5.43 -47.16
N PHE A 58 3.15 5.57 -46.05
CA PHE A 58 2.08 6.58 -45.89
C PHE A 58 1.33 6.44 -44.54
N PHE A 59 0.88 7.59 -44.02
CA PHE A 59 -0.10 7.78 -42.93
C PHE A 59 -1.54 7.50 -43.39
N ALA A 60 -2.37 6.95 -42.50
CA ALA A 60 -3.85 7.13 -42.32
C ALA A 60 -4.38 5.93 -41.51
N SER A 61 -4.89 6.07 -40.27
CA SER A 61 -6.25 6.53 -39.87
C SER A 61 -7.39 5.58 -40.25
N ALA A 62 -8.38 5.51 -39.35
CA ALA A 62 -9.63 4.72 -39.38
C ALA A 62 -9.49 3.33 -38.74
N SER A 63 -10.47 2.73 -38.05
CA SER A 63 -11.67 3.11 -37.28
C SER A 63 -12.41 1.79 -37.02
N ASP A 64 -13.33 1.76 -36.04
CA ASP A 64 -14.28 0.68 -35.73
C ASP A 64 -13.68 -0.59 -35.09
N GLU A 65 -14.24 -1.21 -34.07
CA GLU A 65 -15.67 -1.48 -33.84
C GLU A 65 -16.15 -1.35 -32.38
N THR A 66 -17.32 -0.71 -32.27
CA THR A 66 -18.51 -0.98 -31.43
C THR A 66 -18.52 -2.08 -30.35
N LEU A 67 -19.01 -1.71 -29.16
CA LEU A 67 -20.01 -2.51 -28.43
C LEU A 67 -20.92 -1.64 -27.54
N LEU A 68 -22.18 -2.03 -27.55
CA LEU A 68 -23.40 -1.31 -27.19
C LEU A 68 -23.69 -1.26 -25.68
N ALA A 69 -24.22 -0.13 -25.19
CA ALA A 69 -25.17 -0.11 -24.09
C ALA A 69 -26.16 1.06 -24.26
N ARG A 70 -27.45 0.72 -24.34
CA ARG A 70 -28.61 1.63 -24.40
C ARG A 70 -28.80 2.39 -23.08
N PRO A 71 -29.22 3.67 -23.11
CA PRO A 71 -30.02 4.26 -22.05
C PRO A 71 -31.50 4.36 -22.45
N GLY A 72 -32.38 4.06 -21.49
CA GLY A 72 -33.82 4.16 -21.63
C GLY A 72 -34.30 5.61 -21.61
N ASN A 73 -35.35 5.85 -22.41
CA ASN A 73 -36.11 7.09 -22.52
C ASN A 73 -36.63 7.60 -21.17
N ALA A 74 -36.24 8.82 -20.81
CA ALA A 74 -37.07 9.71 -20.01
C ALA A 74 -37.41 10.93 -20.90
N THR A 75 -38.70 11.17 -21.06
CA THR A 75 -39.31 12.17 -21.91
C THR A 75 -39.01 13.59 -21.42
N ASN A 76 -38.45 14.40 -22.33
CA ASN A 76 -38.42 15.85 -22.25
C ASN A 76 -39.83 16.42 -22.46
N ASP A 77 -40.24 17.33 -21.57
CA ASP A 77 -41.16 18.43 -21.89
C ASP A 77 -40.60 19.71 -21.23
N ASP A 78 -40.82 20.83 -21.91
CA ASP A 78 -40.49 22.23 -21.57
C ASP A 78 -39.08 22.76 -21.90
N ALA A 79 -38.83 22.89 -23.21
CA ALA A 79 -37.85 23.83 -23.75
C ALA A 79 -38.48 25.22 -23.95
N ALA A 80 -38.21 26.15 -23.04
CA ALA A 80 -38.42 27.57 -23.27
C ALA A 80 -37.21 28.15 -24.01
N THR A 81 -37.43 28.55 -25.26
CA THR A 81 -36.52 29.38 -26.06
C THR A 81 -36.33 30.74 -25.40
N ALA A 82 -35.16 30.98 -24.80
CA ALA A 82 -34.75 32.28 -24.31
C ALA A 82 -33.93 33.00 -25.39
N ASP A 83 -34.50 34.10 -25.83
CA ASP A 83 -33.97 35.13 -26.72
C ASP A 83 -32.65 35.69 -26.18
N ALA A 84 -31.67 35.90 -27.07
CA ALA A 84 -30.36 36.46 -26.77
C ALA A 84 -30.47 37.98 -26.54
N GLY A 85 -31.13 38.34 -25.43
CA GLY A 85 -31.28 39.72 -24.95
C GLY A 85 -30.09 40.12 -24.07
N GLN A 86 -29.60 41.34 -24.30
CA GLN A 86 -28.57 42.05 -23.54
C GLN A 86 -28.50 41.65 -22.06
N VAL A 87 -27.37 41.02 -21.67
CA VAL A 87 -27.02 40.70 -20.29
C VAL A 87 -26.84 42.01 -19.52
N ASN A 88 -27.92 42.50 -18.94
CA ASN A 88 -27.91 43.58 -17.97
C ASN A 88 -27.36 43.00 -16.65
N ASN A 89 -26.05 42.77 -16.62
CA ASN A 89 -25.30 42.12 -15.55
C ASN A 89 -25.13 43.06 -14.35
N GLN A 90 -26.24 43.56 -13.79
CA GLN A 90 -26.24 44.05 -12.42
C GLN A 90 -25.99 42.83 -11.53
N SER A 91 -24.71 42.63 -11.19
CA SER A 91 -24.23 41.54 -10.37
C SER A 91 -24.97 41.55 -9.03
N SER A 92 -25.95 40.65 -8.93
CA SER A 92 -26.72 40.44 -7.72
C SER A 92 -25.79 39.96 -6.62
N ARG A 93 -26.04 40.41 -5.38
CA ARG A 93 -25.47 39.82 -4.16
C ARG A 93 -25.50 38.30 -4.26
N GLN A 94 -24.34 37.65 -4.15
CA GLN A 94 -24.24 36.18 -4.16
C GLN A 94 -24.02 35.67 -2.74
N SER A 95 -24.61 34.52 -2.42
CA SER A 95 -24.41 33.89 -1.12
C SER A 95 -24.42 32.38 -1.19
N ARG A 96 -23.58 31.72 -0.38
CA ARG A 96 -23.56 30.26 -0.26
C ARG A 96 -23.19 29.82 1.15
N VAL A 97 -23.92 28.86 1.70
CA VAL A 97 -23.58 28.19 2.98
C VAL A 97 -22.24 27.46 2.87
N LEU A 98 -21.39 27.61 3.87
CA LEU A 98 -20.06 27.01 3.89
C LEU A 98 -20.11 25.48 3.96
N GLY A 99 -19.12 24.84 3.34
CA GLY A 99 -18.82 23.43 3.46
C GLY A 99 -18.08 23.09 4.75
N SER A 100 -17.94 21.80 5.04
CA SER A 100 -17.30 21.33 6.28
C SER A 100 -15.80 21.67 6.34
N GLN A 101 -15.12 21.64 5.19
CA GLN A 101 -13.74 22.06 5.05
C GLN A 101 -13.59 23.58 5.24
N GLU A 102 -14.49 24.39 4.71
CA GLU A 102 -14.43 25.86 4.83
C GLU A 102 -14.68 26.28 6.29
N LEU A 103 -15.67 25.66 6.94
CA LEU A 103 -15.90 25.77 8.38
C LEU A 103 -14.68 25.32 9.21
N LEU A 104 -13.78 24.48 8.67
CA LEU A 104 -12.51 24.08 9.30
C LEU A 104 -11.44 25.16 9.26
N MET A 105 -11.50 26.03 8.28
CA MET A 105 -10.52 27.10 8.10
C MET A 105 -10.92 28.40 8.80
N LEU A 106 -12.20 28.58 9.13
CA LEU A 106 -12.68 29.75 9.89
C LEU A 106 -12.30 29.71 11.38
N PRO A 107 -12.30 30.86 12.08
CA PRO A 107 -12.18 30.88 13.53
C PRO A 107 -13.28 30.03 14.17
N ARG A 108 -12.92 29.18 15.15
CA ARG A 108 -13.87 28.26 15.80
C ARG A 108 -14.01 28.54 17.29
N GLN A 109 -15.24 28.47 17.79
CA GLN A 109 -15.50 28.29 19.22
C GLN A 109 -15.46 26.80 19.56
N TYR A 110 -14.36 26.36 20.18
CA TYR A 110 -14.25 25.05 20.80
C TYR A 110 -14.29 25.22 22.30
N GLY A 111 -15.40 24.82 22.90
CA GLY A 111 -15.47 24.66 24.34
C GLY A 111 -16.90 24.67 24.85
N PRO A 112 -17.18 23.98 25.96
CA PRO A 112 -18.48 24.01 26.63
C PRO A 112 -18.81 25.37 27.26
N LYS A 113 -17.86 26.32 27.25
CA LYS A 113 -18.05 27.70 27.69
C LYS A 113 -17.65 28.62 26.54
N ARG A 114 -18.59 29.45 26.08
CA ARG A 114 -18.44 30.40 24.95
C ARG A 114 -17.25 31.37 25.09
N ASP A 115 -16.69 31.53 26.30
CA ASP A 115 -15.93 32.73 26.64
C ASP A 115 -14.40 32.54 26.74
N LYS A 116 -13.82 31.35 26.49
CA LYS A 116 -12.41 31.11 26.89
C LYS A 116 -11.42 30.63 25.83
N VAL A 117 -11.82 30.02 24.72
CA VAL A 117 -10.85 29.57 23.70
C VAL A 117 -11.41 29.76 22.28
N ILE A 118 -11.05 30.87 21.65
CA ILE A 118 -11.24 31.05 20.20
C ILE A 118 -10.05 30.41 19.51
N PHE A 119 -10.31 29.40 18.69
CA PHE A 119 -9.30 28.91 17.76
C PHE A 119 -9.11 29.96 16.68
N PRO A 120 -7.88 30.44 16.44
CA PRO A 120 -7.62 31.34 15.33
C PRO A 120 -8.01 30.67 14.02
N GLN A 121 -8.38 31.49 13.04
CA GLN A 121 -8.53 31.06 11.66
C GLN A 121 -7.25 30.41 11.13
N MET A 122 -7.43 29.50 10.18
CA MET A 122 -6.34 28.91 9.44
C MET A 122 -6.01 29.80 8.26
N ASN A 123 -4.87 30.47 8.33
CA ASN A 123 -4.35 31.26 7.23
C ASN A 123 -3.39 30.42 6.38
N HIS A 124 -3.26 30.81 5.12
CA HIS A 124 -2.11 30.46 4.33
C HIS A 124 -1.50 31.71 3.69
N VAL A 125 -0.22 31.61 3.37
CA VAL A 125 0.55 32.70 2.77
C VAL A 125 1.31 32.16 1.56
N SER A 126 1.25 32.90 0.46
CA SER A 126 2.02 32.65 -0.76
C SER A 126 2.86 33.88 -1.10
N CYS A 127 4.15 33.71 -1.38
CA CYS A 127 5.05 34.79 -1.76
C CYS A 127 5.63 34.49 -3.13
N ALA A 128 5.48 35.41 -4.08
CA ALA A 128 6.13 35.35 -5.38
C ALA A 128 7.18 36.45 -5.49
N ILE A 129 8.40 36.09 -5.87
CA ILE A 129 9.48 37.05 -6.11
C ILE A 129 9.56 37.35 -7.59
N LEU A 130 9.52 38.63 -7.95
CA LEU A 130 9.47 39.10 -9.34
C LEU A 130 10.77 39.83 -9.71
N SER A 131 11.16 39.73 -10.98
CA SER A 131 12.31 40.43 -11.54
C SER A 131 12.15 41.95 -11.63
N ALA A 132 10.92 42.46 -11.60
CA ALA A 132 10.61 43.88 -11.76
C ALA A 132 9.41 44.28 -10.90
N THR A 133 9.33 45.55 -10.54
CA THR A 133 8.27 46.11 -9.70
C THR A 133 7.14 46.72 -10.54
N PRO A 134 5.86 46.36 -10.34
CA PRO A 134 4.74 47.06 -10.96
C PRO A 134 4.49 48.40 -10.30
N SER A 135 3.99 49.37 -11.07
CA SER A 135 3.52 50.63 -10.48
C SER A 135 2.27 50.39 -9.62
N ASP A 136 2.13 51.14 -8.52
CA ASP A 136 1.04 50.97 -7.56
C ASP A 136 -0.33 51.09 -8.24
N THR A 137 -0.49 52.07 -9.12
CA THR A 137 -1.74 52.30 -9.86
C THR A 137 -2.08 51.15 -10.81
N VAL A 138 -1.09 50.57 -11.49
CA VAL A 138 -1.32 49.44 -12.39
C VAL A 138 -1.67 48.19 -11.59
N LEU A 139 -0.95 47.93 -10.48
CA LEU A 139 -1.24 46.79 -9.62
C LEU A 139 -2.64 46.90 -9.00
N GLN A 140 -3.06 48.08 -8.55
CA GLN A 140 -4.41 48.30 -8.04
C GLN A 140 -5.48 47.97 -9.08
N LYS A 141 -5.34 48.49 -10.31
CA LYS A 141 -6.27 48.16 -11.40
C LYS A 141 -6.31 46.67 -11.74
N ALA A 142 -5.15 46.00 -11.72
CA ALA A 142 -5.07 44.57 -11.97
C ALA A 142 -5.75 43.74 -10.87
N LEU A 143 -5.63 44.17 -9.61
CA LEU A 143 -6.31 43.57 -8.47
C LEU A 143 -7.82 43.79 -8.54
N ASP A 144 -8.28 45.01 -8.83
CA ASP A 144 -9.71 45.30 -9.02
C ASP A 144 -10.30 44.40 -10.12
N ALA A 145 -9.62 44.27 -11.26
CA ALA A 145 -10.06 43.40 -12.34
C ALA A 145 -10.14 41.92 -11.93
N ALA A 146 -9.19 41.44 -11.12
CA ALA A 146 -9.22 40.07 -10.60
C ALA A 146 -10.36 39.87 -9.59
N MET A 147 -10.57 40.83 -8.69
CA MET A 147 -11.65 40.80 -7.72
C MET A 147 -13.01 40.75 -8.43
N GLN A 148 -13.23 41.58 -9.47
CA GLN A 148 -14.48 41.56 -10.23
C GLN A 148 -14.79 40.21 -10.89
N ALA A 149 -13.77 39.41 -11.22
CA ALA A 149 -13.96 38.09 -11.80
C ALA A 149 -14.31 37.01 -10.75
N HIS A 150 -13.88 37.17 -9.49
CA HIS A 150 -13.93 36.11 -8.49
C HIS A 150 -14.73 36.53 -7.23
N PRO A 151 -15.96 36.01 -7.03
CA PRO A 151 -16.83 36.48 -5.96
C PRO A 151 -16.26 36.24 -4.54
N LEU A 152 -15.45 35.20 -4.33
CA LEU A 152 -14.81 34.94 -3.03
C LEU A 152 -13.73 35.99 -2.66
N LEU A 153 -13.19 36.73 -3.61
CA LEU A 153 -12.27 37.84 -3.31
C LEU A 153 -12.99 39.08 -2.75
N HIS A 154 -14.32 39.12 -2.87
CA HIS A 154 -15.19 40.18 -2.33
C HIS A 154 -16.02 39.73 -1.12
N CYS A 155 -15.76 38.54 -0.59
CA CYS A 155 -16.67 37.96 0.40
C CYS A 155 -16.35 38.35 1.84
N ARG A 156 -17.40 38.33 2.66
CA ARG A 156 -17.35 38.17 4.12
C ARG A 156 -18.12 36.90 4.51
N VAL A 157 -18.03 36.52 5.77
CA VAL A 157 -18.83 35.43 6.36
C VAL A 157 -19.93 36.03 7.21
N ASP A 158 -21.18 35.80 6.82
CA ASP A 158 -22.35 36.04 7.68
C ASP A 158 -22.65 34.76 8.49
N GLY A 159 -23.12 34.91 9.74
CA GLY A 159 -23.41 33.79 10.65
C GLY A 159 -22.26 33.39 11.56
N ASP A 160 -22.56 32.73 12.68
CA ASP A 160 -21.59 32.30 13.70
C ASP A 160 -21.32 30.79 13.70
N GLY A 161 -22.08 30.03 12.91
CA GLY A 161 -21.94 28.58 12.80
C GLY A 161 -22.25 27.85 14.11
N GLU A 162 -22.99 28.50 15.01
CA GLU A 162 -23.45 27.87 16.24
C GLU A 162 -24.52 26.80 15.90
N PRO A 163 -24.37 25.57 16.40
CA PRO A 163 -25.32 24.50 16.14
C PRO A 163 -26.58 24.62 17.03
N ASP A 164 -27.68 23.94 16.67
CA ASP A 164 -28.89 23.92 17.51
C ASP A 164 -28.59 23.27 18.86
N LYS A 165 -27.80 22.19 18.82
CA LYS A 165 -27.37 21.44 19.98
C LYS A 165 -26.00 20.82 19.76
N ARG A 166 -25.24 20.65 20.84
CA ARG A 166 -24.02 19.83 20.88
C ARG A 166 -24.36 18.52 21.61
N ILE A 167 -24.18 17.37 20.95
CA ILE A 167 -24.84 16.10 21.36
C ILE A 167 -23.91 15.03 21.96
N ASP A 168 -22.59 15.15 21.83
CA ASP A 168 -21.64 14.21 22.44
C ASP A 168 -21.12 14.70 23.79
N LEU A 169 -20.52 13.77 24.54
CA LEU A 169 -19.94 13.99 25.88
C LEU A 169 -18.87 15.10 25.88
N PHE A 170 -18.21 15.33 24.74
CA PHE A 170 -17.19 16.35 24.55
C PHE A 170 -17.70 17.64 23.88
N GLN A 171 -19.00 17.72 23.57
CA GLN A 171 -19.65 18.81 22.84
C GLN A 171 -18.98 19.19 21.49
N MET A 172 -18.38 18.20 20.83
CA MET A 172 -17.79 18.30 19.50
C MET A 172 -18.75 17.96 18.37
N VAL A 173 -19.76 17.12 18.61
CA VAL A 173 -20.75 16.71 17.60
C VAL A 173 -21.89 17.73 17.59
N ARG A 174 -22.09 18.34 16.43
CA ARG A 174 -23.12 19.35 16.17
C ARG A 174 -24.39 18.67 15.67
N GLN A 175 -25.52 19.01 16.26
CA GLN A 175 -26.84 18.70 15.73
C GLN A 175 -27.47 20.03 15.31
N GLY A 176 -27.80 20.15 14.02
CA GLY A 176 -28.40 21.35 13.42
C GLY A 176 -27.45 22.56 13.34
N GLU A 177 -27.81 23.56 12.52
CA GLU A 177 -27.09 24.83 12.33
C GLU A 177 -28.09 26.00 12.19
N PRO A 178 -28.61 26.55 13.30
CA PRO A 178 -29.61 27.63 13.32
C PRO A 178 -29.10 28.94 12.73
N ASN A 179 -27.78 29.12 12.68
CA ASN A 179 -27.13 30.30 12.10
C ASN A 179 -25.93 29.87 11.23
N PRO A 180 -26.19 29.28 10.06
CA PRO A 180 -25.15 28.67 9.24
C PRO A 180 -24.19 29.75 8.73
N CYS A 181 -22.89 29.50 8.83
CA CYS A 181 -21.91 30.38 8.20
C CYS A 181 -22.15 30.39 6.69
N THR A 182 -22.24 31.59 6.11
CA THR A 182 -22.55 31.82 4.71
C THR A 182 -21.55 32.80 4.13
N PHE A 183 -20.89 32.43 3.03
CA PHE A 183 -20.15 33.40 2.24
C PHE A 183 -21.14 34.36 1.61
N VAL A 184 -20.91 35.65 1.79
CA VAL A 184 -21.70 36.71 1.18
C VAL A 184 -20.76 37.59 0.37
N SER A 185 -20.99 37.63 -0.94
CA SER A 185 -20.25 38.45 -1.89
C SER A 185 -21.17 39.54 -2.43
N GLU A 186 -20.76 40.78 -2.22
CA GLU A 186 -21.41 41.98 -2.74
C GLU A 186 -20.42 42.68 -3.68
N PRO A 187 -20.76 42.83 -4.97
CA PRO A 187 -19.88 43.51 -5.92
C PRO A 187 -19.56 44.94 -5.46
N ASN A 188 -18.30 45.33 -5.60
CA ASN A 188 -17.79 46.63 -5.16
C ASN A 188 -17.84 46.87 -3.63
N LEU A 189 -18.08 45.83 -2.82
CA LEU A 189 -17.95 45.93 -1.37
C LEU A 189 -16.50 46.23 -0.95
N PHE A 190 -15.55 45.67 -1.69
CA PHE A 190 -14.12 45.90 -1.52
C PHE A 190 -13.47 46.27 -2.84
N SER A 191 -12.31 46.91 -2.73
CA SER A 191 -11.46 47.34 -3.82
C SER A 191 -10.01 46.95 -3.57
N ALA A 192 -9.15 47.18 -4.54
CA ALA A 192 -7.71 47.01 -4.39
C ALA A 192 -7.12 47.83 -3.23
N LEU A 193 -7.72 48.97 -2.86
CA LEU A 193 -7.25 49.79 -1.73
C LEU A 193 -7.46 49.11 -0.37
N ASP A 194 -8.44 48.21 -0.28
CA ASP A 194 -8.73 47.47 0.96
C ASP A 194 -7.79 46.28 1.15
N VAL A 195 -7.23 45.75 0.06
CA VAL A 195 -6.39 44.53 0.07
C VAL A 195 -4.91 44.81 -0.16
N LEU A 196 -4.53 45.87 -0.87
CA LEU A 196 -3.14 46.14 -1.23
C LEU A 196 -2.43 47.01 -0.18
N LYS A 197 -1.28 46.52 0.29
CA LYS A 197 -0.35 47.29 1.10
C LYS A 197 1.02 47.37 0.43
N VAL A 198 1.53 48.58 0.24
CA VAL A 198 2.89 48.79 -0.31
C VAL A 198 3.88 48.95 0.84
N ILE A 199 5.02 48.27 0.75
CA ILE A 199 6.11 48.28 1.74
C ILE A 199 7.41 48.63 1.01
N ASP A 200 7.88 49.85 1.23
CA ASP A 200 9.15 50.33 0.69
C ASP A 200 10.33 49.79 1.53
N VAL A 201 11.21 49.02 0.89
CA VAL A 201 12.45 48.52 1.48
C VAL A 201 13.55 49.55 1.18
N PRO A 202 14.20 50.16 2.19
CA PRO A 202 15.13 51.26 2.00
C PRO A 202 16.48 50.87 1.37
N SER A 203 16.58 49.65 0.83
CA SER A 203 17.78 49.09 0.22
C SER A 203 17.45 48.57 -1.19
N THR A 204 18.44 48.57 -2.07
CA THR A 204 18.39 47.91 -3.39
C THR A 204 18.87 46.46 -3.34
N ASP A 205 19.36 46.01 -2.18
CA ASP A 205 19.89 44.66 -1.98
C ASP A 205 18.78 43.61 -1.89
N ARG A 206 19.01 42.46 -2.51
CA ARG A 206 18.10 41.31 -2.49
C ARG A 206 17.94 40.76 -1.07
N GLU A 207 18.99 40.77 -0.26
CA GLU A 207 18.92 40.28 1.12
C GLU A 207 17.92 41.10 1.95
N ALA A 208 17.94 42.43 1.81
CA ALA A 208 17.00 43.31 2.50
C ALA A 208 15.55 43.11 2.03
N LEU A 209 15.34 42.89 0.73
CA LEU A 209 14.03 42.50 0.19
C LEU A 209 13.56 41.18 0.81
N ASP A 210 14.46 40.19 0.89
CA ASP A 210 14.17 38.87 1.42
C ASP A 210 13.80 38.91 2.91
N GLN A 211 14.56 39.64 3.72
CA GLN A 211 14.24 39.86 5.13
C GLN A 211 12.88 40.54 5.32
N SER A 212 12.52 41.49 4.44
CA SER A 212 11.27 42.25 4.52
C SER A 212 10.03 41.37 4.29
N TRP A 213 10.01 40.61 3.19
CA TRP A 213 8.86 39.75 2.89
C TRP A 213 8.83 38.54 3.83
N GLN A 214 9.97 37.95 4.23
CA GLN A 214 9.99 36.81 5.16
C GLN A 214 9.44 37.17 6.54
N LYS A 215 9.76 38.38 7.03
CA LYS A 215 9.19 38.89 8.28
C LYS A 215 7.67 39.02 8.21
N SER A 216 7.15 39.51 7.09
CA SER A 216 5.71 39.70 6.88
C SER A 216 5.01 38.38 6.59
N PHE A 217 5.67 37.44 5.91
CA PHE A 217 5.23 36.07 5.73
C PHE A 217 5.01 35.39 7.08
N ASN A 218 6.02 35.43 7.96
CA ASN A 218 5.93 34.86 9.31
C ASN A 218 4.80 35.48 10.12
N LYS A 219 4.70 36.81 10.08
CA LYS A 219 3.63 37.53 10.75
C LYS A 219 2.27 37.07 10.21
N ASN A 220 2.01 37.20 8.92
CA ASN A 220 0.69 36.98 8.33
C ASN A 220 0.21 35.52 8.42
N LEU A 221 1.14 34.56 8.51
CA LEU A 221 0.82 33.14 8.66
C LEU A 221 0.11 32.84 9.98
N ASP A 222 0.60 33.38 11.09
CA ASP A 222 0.04 33.09 12.43
C ASP A 222 -0.81 34.22 13.01
N ASP A 223 -0.55 35.46 12.57
CA ASP A 223 -1.31 36.63 12.97
C ASP A 223 -2.64 36.63 12.19
N GLY A 224 -3.72 36.25 12.85
CA GLY A 224 -5.06 36.33 12.29
C GLY A 224 -5.66 37.74 12.28
N SER A 225 -5.02 38.74 12.88
CA SER A 225 -5.64 40.06 13.09
C SER A 225 -5.90 40.85 11.81
N TRP A 226 -5.25 40.48 10.70
CA TRP A 226 -5.45 41.13 9.41
C TRP A 226 -6.74 40.70 8.69
N CYS A 227 -7.39 39.62 9.12
CA CYS A 227 -8.64 39.11 8.52
C CYS A 227 -9.72 38.94 9.59
N ASP A 228 -10.70 39.82 9.61
CA ASP A 228 -11.93 39.65 10.38
C ASP A 228 -12.97 38.99 9.47
N ALA A 229 -13.27 37.71 9.72
CA ALA A 229 -14.14 36.93 8.84
C ALA A 229 -15.54 37.54 8.67
N ALA A 230 -16.04 38.24 9.69
CA ALA A 230 -17.34 38.89 9.65
C ALA A 230 -17.33 40.23 8.89
N LYS A 231 -16.16 40.85 8.71
CA LYS A 231 -16.03 42.11 7.99
C LYS A 231 -15.57 41.94 6.56
N GLY A 232 -14.71 40.96 6.27
CA GLY A 232 -14.03 40.83 4.99
C GLY A 232 -13.07 42.01 4.68
N PRO A 233 -12.39 42.00 3.52
CA PRO A 233 -12.25 40.84 2.64
C PRO A 233 -11.39 39.75 3.31
N LEU A 234 -11.55 38.48 2.90
CA LEU A 234 -10.86 37.35 3.54
C LEU A 234 -9.43 37.12 3.03
N TRP A 235 -8.83 38.14 2.42
CA TRP A 235 -7.49 38.09 1.85
C TRP A 235 -6.85 39.49 1.76
N LYS A 236 -5.53 39.53 1.54
CA LYS A 236 -4.77 40.74 1.25
C LYS A 236 -3.51 40.46 0.43
N VAL A 237 -2.91 41.51 -0.11
CA VAL A 237 -1.64 41.48 -0.85
C VAL A 237 -0.69 42.53 -0.29
N GLU A 238 0.56 42.16 -0.03
CA GLU A 238 1.62 43.10 0.30
C GLU A 238 2.65 43.15 -0.85
N LEU A 239 2.92 44.35 -1.39
CA LEU A 239 3.98 44.61 -2.36
C LEU A 239 5.21 45.11 -1.62
N HIS A 240 6.22 44.25 -1.47
CA HIS A 240 7.53 44.65 -0.96
C HIS A 240 8.40 45.06 -2.15
N ARG A 241 8.76 46.34 -2.25
CA ARG A 241 9.61 46.84 -3.33
C ARG A 241 10.88 47.48 -2.79
N THR A 242 11.97 47.30 -3.53
CA THR A 242 13.23 47.99 -3.23
C THR A 242 13.13 49.48 -3.56
N ALA A 243 14.11 50.28 -3.12
CA ALA A 243 14.18 51.70 -3.47
C ALA A 243 14.27 51.97 -4.98
N SER A 244 14.58 50.96 -5.79
CA SER A 244 14.55 51.04 -7.26
C SER A 244 13.15 50.70 -7.78
N SER A 245 12.50 51.65 -8.46
CA SER A 245 11.19 51.45 -9.09
C SER A 245 11.17 50.39 -10.20
N SER A 246 12.34 50.01 -10.72
CA SER A 246 12.50 48.91 -11.70
C SER A 246 13.16 47.67 -11.11
N GLY A 247 13.51 47.69 -9.82
CA GLY A 247 14.17 46.58 -9.14
C GLY A 247 13.23 45.41 -8.88
N PRO A 248 13.78 44.30 -8.35
CA PRO A 248 12.97 43.15 -7.94
C PRO A 248 12.01 43.54 -6.81
N CYS A 249 10.89 42.83 -6.74
CA CYS A 249 9.91 42.96 -5.66
C CYS A 249 9.39 41.59 -5.21
N ALA A 250 8.66 41.57 -4.10
CA ALA A 250 7.92 40.40 -3.65
C ALA A 250 6.42 40.75 -3.54
N LEU A 251 5.57 39.89 -4.11
CA LEU A 251 4.12 39.91 -3.91
C LEU A 251 3.75 38.84 -2.88
N LEU A 252 3.31 39.28 -1.71
CA LEU A 252 2.93 38.42 -0.59
C LEU A 252 1.40 38.37 -0.46
N PHE A 253 0.80 37.27 -0.86
CA PHE A 253 -0.62 37.00 -0.71
C PHE A 253 -0.89 36.33 0.63
N SER A 254 -1.88 36.81 1.37
CA SER A 254 -2.36 36.18 2.60
C SER A 254 -3.85 35.92 2.47
N PHE A 255 -4.29 34.70 2.73
CA PHE A 255 -5.70 34.30 2.65
C PHE A 255 -6.14 33.61 3.93
N ASN A 256 -7.38 33.85 4.33
CA ASN A 256 -8.08 32.84 5.10
C ASN A 256 -8.20 31.60 4.21
N HIS A 257 -7.73 30.45 4.69
CA HIS A 257 -7.65 29.24 3.88
C HIS A 257 -9.03 28.71 3.47
N ALA A 258 -10.14 29.24 4.01
CA ALA A 258 -11.50 28.91 3.60
C ALA A 258 -11.82 29.31 2.15
N ILE A 259 -11.18 30.36 1.61
CA ILE A 259 -11.51 30.87 0.27
C ILE A 259 -10.51 30.50 -0.81
N SER A 260 -9.35 29.95 -0.45
CA SER A 260 -8.26 29.73 -1.40
C SER A 260 -7.35 28.61 -0.91
N ASP A 261 -6.75 27.90 -1.87
CA ASP A 261 -5.66 26.94 -1.69
C ASP A 261 -4.42 27.37 -2.49
N GLN A 262 -3.33 26.59 -2.43
CA GLN A 262 -2.10 26.93 -3.15
C GLN A 262 -2.32 27.05 -4.67
N SER A 263 -3.16 26.18 -5.26
CA SER A 263 -3.43 26.26 -6.70
C SER A 263 -4.18 27.53 -7.06
N SER A 264 -5.20 27.90 -6.26
CA SER A 264 -5.94 29.16 -6.44
C SER A 264 -5.04 30.39 -6.30
N ALA A 265 -4.13 30.39 -5.33
CA ALA A 265 -3.15 31.47 -5.18
C ALA A 265 -2.21 31.59 -6.40
N ASN A 266 -1.78 30.47 -6.97
CA ASN A 266 -0.94 30.44 -8.18
C ASN A 266 -1.68 30.96 -9.42
N ARG A 267 -2.94 30.53 -9.61
CA ARG A 267 -3.81 30.97 -10.72
C ARG A 267 -4.12 32.46 -10.61
N LEU A 268 -4.36 32.94 -9.39
CA LEU A 268 -4.62 34.36 -9.14
C LEU A 268 -3.36 35.22 -9.38
N LEU A 269 -2.17 34.74 -8.97
CA LEU A 269 -0.90 35.39 -9.29
C LEU A 269 -0.72 35.56 -10.81
N ASP A 270 -0.91 34.49 -11.58
CA ASP A 270 -0.80 34.52 -13.04
C ASP A 270 -1.78 35.54 -13.66
N GLN A 271 -3.06 35.50 -13.25
CA GLN A 271 -4.07 36.44 -13.73
C GLN A 271 -3.69 37.90 -13.41
N ILE A 272 -3.24 38.19 -12.18
CA ILE A 272 -2.84 39.55 -11.79
C ILE A 272 -1.64 40.01 -12.63
N LEU A 273 -0.63 39.17 -12.84
CA LEU A 273 0.56 39.54 -13.62
C LEU A 273 0.24 39.72 -15.11
N ARG A 274 -0.65 38.92 -15.69
CA ARG A 274 -1.18 39.16 -17.05
C ARG A 274 -1.89 40.50 -17.14
N ASN A 275 -2.79 40.79 -16.20
CA ASN A 275 -3.50 42.07 -16.14
C ASN A 275 -2.53 43.25 -16.02
N VAL A 276 -1.50 43.14 -15.19
CA VAL A 276 -0.44 44.17 -15.07
C VAL A 276 0.27 44.37 -16.41
N ALA A 277 0.73 43.29 -17.06
CA ALA A 277 1.45 43.39 -18.33
C ALA A 277 0.60 43.99 -19.46
N GLU A 278 -0.70 43.66 -19.51
CA GLU A 278 -1.65 44.22 -20.47
C GLU A 278 -1.97 45.69 -20.18
N LEU A 279 -2.18 46.07 -18.92
CA LEU A 279 -2.42 47.47 -18.56
C LEU A 279 -1.23 48.37 -18.92
N GLU A 280 0.00 47.88 -18.77
CA GLU A 280 1.19 48.63 -19.15
C GLU A 280 1.38 48.73 -20.67
N SER A 281 1.01 47.68 -21.43
CA SER A 281 1.24 47.62 -22.88
C SER A 281 0.09 48.15 -23.73
N LEU A 282 -1.16 47.91 -23.30
CA LEU A 282 -2.39 48.22 -24.03
C LEU A 282 -3.22 49.32 -23.36
N GLY A 283 -2.98 49.61 -22.07
CA GLY A 283 -3.78 50.55 -21.29
C GLY A 283 -5.12 49.99 -20.77
N SER A 284 -5.43 48.71 -21.06
CA SER A 284 -6.62 47.99 -20.63
C SER A 284 -6.31 46.51 -20.38
N THR A 285 -7.14 45.82 -19.59
CA THR A 285 -7.06 44.36 -19.41
C THR A 285 -8.09 43.64 -20.27
N THR A 286 -7.77 42.42 -20.71
CA THR A 286 -8.80 41.46 -21.11
C THR A 286 -9.42 40.85 -19.85
N PRO A 287 -10.74 40.99 -19.59
CA PRO A 287 -11.33 40.46 -18.37
C PRO A 287 -11.25 38.92 -18.33
N ALA A 288 -10.97 38.37 -17.14
CA ALA A 288 -11.31 36.97 -16.89
C ALA A 288 -12.84 36.82 -16.92
N ILE A 289 -13.31 35.64 -17.28
CA ILE A 289 -14.76 35.34 -17.30
C ILE A 289 -15.28 35.51 -15.87
N PRO A 290 -16.30 36.36 -15.62
CA PRO A 290 -16.89 36.48 -14.29
C PRO A 290 -17.43 35.14 -13.81
N GLN A 291 -17.04 34.75 -12.60
CA GLN A 291 -17.39 33.46 -12.01
C GLN A 291 -18.59 33.58 -11.06
N THR A 292 -19.32 32.49 -10.90
CA THR A 292 -20.29 32.34 -9.81
C THR A 292 -19.58 31.89 -8.52
N MET A 293 -20.25 32.03 -7.38
CA MET A 293 -19.77 31.49 -6.11
C MET A 293 -19.42 29.99 -6.29
N PRO A 294 -18.17 29.56 -6.03
CA PRO A 294 -17.78 28.15 -6.18
C PRO A 294 -18.58 27.26 -5.25
N LEU A 295 -18.73 25.99 -5.64
CA LEU A 295 -19.29 24.95 -4.78
C LEU A 295 -18.40 24.71 -3.56
N ALA A 296 -18.99 24.21 -2.48
CA ALA A 296 -18.20 23.67 -1.38
C ALA A 296 -17.39 22.45 -1.84
N LEU A 297 -16.24 22.18 -1.19
CA LEU A 297 -15.41 21.02 -1.49
C LEU A 297 -16.21 19.71 -1.49
N GLU A 298 -17.08 19.53 -0.50
CA GLU A 298 -17.91 18.32 -0.39
C GLU A 298 -18.89 18.18 -1.55
N ASP A 299 -19.54 19.28 -1.94
CA ASP A 299 -20.49 19.27 -3.05
C ASP A 299 -19.77 18.98 -4.37
N SER A 300 -18.57 19.54 -4.56
CA SER A 300 -17.77 19.32 -5.77
C SER A 300 -17.26 17.89 -5.90
N VAL A 301 -16.85 17.27 -4.79
CA VAL A 301 -16.31 15.91 -4.78
C VAL A 301 -17.42 14.84 -4.71
N MET A 302 -18.43 15.02 -3.87
CA MET A 302 -19.47 14.00 -3.64
C MET A 302 -20.70 14.18 -4.54
N GLY A 303 -20.86 15.35 -5.14
CA GLY A 303 -22.07 15.77 -5.85
C GLY A 303 -22.94 16.67 -4.97
N VAL A 304 -23.73 17.54 -5.62
CA VAL A 304 -24.66 18.45 -4.95
C VAL A 304 -25.67 17.65 -4.11
N SER A 305 -25.98 18.14 -2.91
CA SER A 305 -26.93 17.52 -1.96
C SER A 305 -26.52 16.14 -1.45
N ARG A 306 -25.22 15.84 -1.45
CA ARG A 306 -24.63 14.63 -0.86
C ARG A 306 -23.67 14.97 0.26
N ARG A 307 -23.96 16.01 1.05
CA ARG A 307 -23.09 16.46 2.13
C ARG A 307 -23.10 15.44 3.27
N TRP A 308 -22.03 15.41 4.06
CA TRP A 308 -21.97 14.56 5.25
C TRP A 308 -23.09 14.82 6.26
N SER A 309 -23.59 16.06 6.33
CA SER A 309 -24.77 16.42 7.13
C SER A 309 -26.06 15.75 6.63
N ASP A 310 -26.09 15.36 5.37
CA ASP A 310 -27.26 14.82 4.66
C ASP A 310 -27.20 13.29 4.58
N VAL A 311 -26.03 12.68 4.85
CA VAL A 311 -25.85 11.23 4.93
C VAL A 311 -26.61 10.71 6.14
N GLN A 312 -27.76 10.08 5.89
CA GLN A 312 -28.51 9.38 6.92
C GLN A 312 -27.74 8.14 7.41
N MET A 313 -27.90 7.80 8.70
CA MET A 313 -27.14 6.72 9.36
C MET A 313 -27.43 5.31 8.79
N ASP A 314 -28.54 5.17 8.07
CA ASP A 314 -28.88 3.98 7.26
C ASP A 314 -27.99 3.81 6.01
N GLY A 315 -27.24 4.85 5.62
CA GLY A 315 -26.24 4.84 4.55
C GLY A 315 -24.81 4.48 4.98
N VAL A 316 -24.58 4.10 6.24
CA VAL A 316 -23.26 3.63 6.72
C VAL A 316 -23.00 2.23 6.16
N GLY A 317 -22.44 2.18 4.94
CA GLY A 317 -22.07 0.93 4.28
C GLY A 317 -20.91 0.21 4.99
N THR A 318 -20.70 -1.05 4.62
CA THR A 318 -19.58 -1.88 5.08
C THR A 318 -18.22 -1.21 4.88
N ASP A 319 -18.08 -0.38 3.85
CA ASP A 319 -16.84 0.37 3.57
C ASP A 319 -16.56 1.46 4.61
N THR A 320 -17.58 2.15 5.13
CA THR A 320 -17.41 3.13 6.22
C THR A 320 -17.04 2.42 7.53
N ILE A 321 -17.64 1.26 7.81
CA ILE A 321 -17.27 0.45 8.99
C ILE A 321 -15.84 -0.07 8.84
N ARG A 322 -15.49 -0.66 7.68
CA ARG A 322 -14.13 -1.10 7.35
C ARG A 322 -13.13 0.04 7.50
N TYR A 323 -13.47 1.22 7.01
CA TYR A 323 -12.67 2.42 7.19
C TYR A 323 -12.45 2.76 8.68
N VAL A 324 -13.51 2.80 9.50
CA VAL A 324 -13.41 3.07 10.94
C VAL A 324 -12.56 2.01 11.65
N VAL A 325 -12.73 0.73 11.31
CA VAL A 325 -11.94 -0.38 11.85
C VAL A 325 -10.47 -0.27 11.43
N ASN A 326 -10.19 0.01 10.16
CA ASN A 326 -8.83 0.22 9.65
C ASN A 326 -8.16 1.42 10.35
N LYS A 327 -8.89 2.52 10.55
CA LYS A 327 -8.42 3.68 11.34
C LYS A 327 -8.17 3.34 12.81
N ALA A 328 -9.00 2.51 13.42
CA ALA A 328 -8.76 2.01 14.78
C ALA A 328 -7.50 1.13 14.84
N ALA A 329 -7.29 0.28 13.83
CA ALA A 329 -6.09 -0.56 13.69
C ALA A 329 -4.81 0.27 13.45
N GLU A 330 -4.89 1.43 12.79
CA GLU A 330 -3.75 2.37 12.70
C GLU A 330 -3.28 2.82 14.09
N GLY A 331 -4.21 3.02 15.03
CA GLY A 331 -3.88 3.33 16.43
C GLY A 331 -3.04 2.24 17.10
N LEU A 332 -3.30 0.97 16.78
CA LEU A 332 -2.54 -0.18 17.30
C LEU A 332 -1.11 -0.24 16.75
N ARG A 333 -0.86 0.33 15.56
CA ARG A 333 0.48 0.40 14.96
C ARG A 333 1.41 1.41 15.66
N ASN A 334 0.91 2.16 16.63
CA ASN A 334 1.66 3.14 17.44
C ASN A 334 2.56 4.07 16.60
N PRO A 335 2.04 4.76 15.57
CA PRO A 335 2.85 5.69 14.80
C PRO A 335 3.40 6.79 15.69
N VAL A 336 4.56 7.32 15.32
CA VAL A 336 5.07 8.56 15.89
C VAL A 336 4.09 9.68 15.57
N ILE A 337 3.63 10.47 16.54
CA ILE A 337 2.73 11.61 16.27
C ILE A 337 3.36 12.94 16.75
N VAL A 338 4.22 12.92 17.78
CA VAL A 338 4.84 14.11 18.38
C VAL A 338 6.28 13.74 18.81
N PRO A 339 7.29 14.65 18.80
CA PRO A 339 8.54 14.37 19.48
C PRO A 339 8.22 14.25 20.97
N ASP A 340 8.74 13.23 21.65
CA ASP A 340 8.72 13.19 23.11
C ASP A 340 9.42 14.46 23.62
N SER A 341 8.65 15.49 23.98
CA SER A 341 9.21 16.68 24.58
C SER A 341 9.94 16.26 25.84
N ALA A 342 11.16 16.77 26.03
CA ALA A 342 12.16 16.25 26.96
C ALA A 342 11.79 16.38 28.47
N GLY A 343 10.52 16.61 28.82
CA GLY A 343 10.08 16.90 30.18
C GLY A 343 8.96 16.03 30.75
N ARG A 344 8.21 15.26 29.96
CA ARG A 344 7.11 14.43 30.50
C ARG A 344 7.37 12.94 30.26
N LYS A 345 7.62 12.20 31.35
CA LYS A 345 7.78 10.73 31.39
C LYS A 345 6.47 9.96 31.08
N GLU A 346 5.48 10.59 30.48
CA GLU A 346 4.09 10.08 30.39
C GLU A 346 3.74 9.48 29.01
N GLY A 347 4.69 9.40 28.07
CA GLY A 347 4.46 9.05 26.65
C GLY A 347 4.25 7.57 26.30
N SER A 348 4.22 6.63 27.26
CA SER A 348 4.15 5.19 26.96
C SER A 348 2.81 4.51 27.25
N ASN A 349 1.78 5.23 27.70
CA ASN A 349 0.47 4.63 28.01
C ASN A 349 -0.45 4.71 26.76
N PRO A 350 -1.03 3.60 26.26
CA PRO A 350 -2.01 3.61 25.16
C PRO A 350 -3.22 4.53 25.39
N LEU A 351 -3.58 4.81 26.65
CA LEU A 351 -4.61 5.80 27.00
C LEU A 351 -4.22 7.24 26.60
N ASN A 352 -2.93 7.56 26.51
CA ASN A 352 -2.47 8.88 26.05
C ASN A 352 -2.45 9.02 24.52
N ALA A 353 -2.29 7.93 23.76
CA ALA A 353 -2.53 7.95 22.32
C ALA A 353 -4.01 8.29 22.03
N LEU A 354 -4.94 7.74 22.84
CA LEU A 354 -6.35 8.10 22.80
C LEU A 354 -6.61 9.56 23.19
N THR A 355 -5.87 10.16 24.13
CA THR A 355 -6.04 11.60 24.47
C THR A 355 -5.43 12.55 23.43
N ILE A 356 -4.41 12.11 22.68
CA ILE A 356 -3.87 12.83 21.52
C ILE A 356 -4.85 12.76 20.34
N ILE A 357 -5.43 11.58 20.09
CA ILE A 357 -6.51 11.36 19.11
C ILE A 357 -7.78 12.15 19.51
N SER A 358 -8.09 12.26 20.81
CA SER A 358 -9.22 13.05 21.33
C SER A 358 -8.95 14.57 21.36
N GLY A 359 -7.91 15.05 20.68
CA GLY A 359 -7.68 16.49 20.46
C GLY A 359 -7.05 17.25 21.63
N ARG A 360 -6.59 16.62 22.71
CA ARG A 360 -6.04 17.37 23.86
C ARG A 360 -4.67 18.00 23.57
N ALA A 361 -3.78 17.30 22.85
CA ALA A 361 -2.47 17.82 22.44
C ALA A 361 -2.49 18.51 21.06
N ALA A 362 -3.27 17.95 20.12
CA ALA A 362 -3.39 18.41 18.73
C ALA A 362 -4.50 19.45 18.51
N GLY A 363 -5.38 19.65 19.49
CA GLY A 363 -6.47 20.63 19.49
C GLY A 363 -6.29 21.73 20.54
N GLY A 364 -5.04 22.09 20.85
CA GLY A 364 -4.75 23.35 21.55
C GLY A 364 -5.45 23.59 22.90
N GLN A 365 -5.81 22.55 23.66
CA GLN A 365 -6.37 22.72 25.01
C GLN A 365 -5.30 22.84 26.11
N ASP A 366 -4.02 22.79 25.75
CA ASP A 366 -2.94 23.13 26.67
C ASP A 366 -2.76 24.66 26.79
N ASN A 367 -2.35 25.12 27.97
CA ASN A 367 -2.05 26.54 28.21
C ASN A 367 -0.92 27.05 27.30
N GLU A 368 -0.11 26.15 26.75
CA GLU A 368 1.00 26.47 25.83
C GLU A 368 0.53 26.67 24.38
N SER A 369 -0.67 26.22 24.00
CA SER A 369 -1.18 26.41 22.63
C SER A 369 -1.22 27.86 22.20
N GLN A 370 -1.45 28.78 23.15
CA GLN A 370 -1.53 30.22 22.89
C GLN A 370 -0.18 30.84 22.54
N SER A 371 0.93 30.23 22.96
CA SER A 371 2.29 30.69 22.63
C SER A 371 2.86 30.02 21.38
N ARG A 372 2.11 29.09 20.77
CA ARG A 372 2.56 28.38 19.57
C ARG A 372 2.69 29.34 18.39
N ARG A 373 3.82 29.26 17.70
CA ARG A 373 4.12 30.01 16.48
C ARG A 373 4.80 29.11 15.46
N SER A 374 4.58 29.37 14.19
CA SER A 374 5.30 28.77 13.08
C SER A 374 6.78 29.16 13.16
N THR A 375 7.65 28.22 12.81
CA THR A 375 9.08 28.46 12.58
C THR A 375 9.31 28.27 11.10
N LEU A 376 9.89 29.23 10.39
CA LEU A 376 9.97 29.17 8.92
C LEU A 376 11.39 28.90 8.45
N GLN A 377 11.53 28.01 7.48
CA GLN A 377 12.76 27.82 6.70
C GLN A 377 12.41 27.75 5.21
N PHE A 378 13.14 28.51 4.40
CA PHE A 378 13.00 28.52 2.95
C PHE A 378 14.22 27.83 2.33
N ARG A 379 14.00 26.89 1.42
CA ARG A 379 15.06 26.18 0.70
C ARG A 379 14.68 26.01 -0.76
N SER A 380 15.67 25.68 -1.58
CA SER A 380 15.44 25.33 -2.98
C SER A 380 16.39 24.23 -3.42
N LEU A 381 15.93 23.39 -4.35
CA LEU A 381 16.81 22.64 -5.23
C LEU A 381 16.99 23.43 -6.51
N SER A 382 18.22 23.45 -7.03
CA SER A 382 18.51 24.07 -8.32
C SER A 382 17.77 23.35 -9.45
N ARG A 383 17.77 23.95 -10.65
CA ARG A 383 17.22 23.32 -11.85
C ARG A 383 17.88 21.98 -12.16
N GLU A 384 19.20 21.92 -12.00
CA GLU A 384 20.01 20.72 -12.22
C GLU A 384 19.61 19.63 -11.22
N SER A 385 19.57 19.96 -9.93
CA SER A 385 19.19 19.01 -8.88
C SER A 385 17.76 18.51 -9.02
N THR A 386 16.83 19.41 -9.35
CA THR A 386 15.41 19.08 -9.57
C THR A 386 15.25 18.15 -10.77
N SER A 387 15.95 18.44 -11.87
CA SER A 387 15.92 17.61 -13.09
C SER A 387 16.49 16.22 -12.85
N ALA A 388 17.61 16.12 -12.12
CA ALA A 388 18.22 14.85 -11.74
C ALA A 388 17.28 14.03 -10.82
N LEU A 389 16.64 14.67 -9.84
CA LEU A 389 15.66 14.02 -8.98
C LEU A 389 14.46 13.49 -9.78
N LEU A 390 13.93 14.27 -10.72
CA LEU A 390 12.82 13.85 -11.59
C LEU A 390 13.21 12.67 -12.48
N ALA A 391 14.44 12.64 -12.99
CA ALA A 391 14.95 11.50 -13.74
C ALA A 391 14.97 10.23 -12.88
N LYS A 392 15.48 10.32 -11.64
CA LYS A 392 15.49 9.20 -10.68
C LYS A 392 14.10 8.73 -10.28
N CYS A 393 13.15 9.65 -10.15
CA CYS A 393 11.74 9.30 -9.91
C CYS A 393 11.17 8.45 -11.07
N ARG A 394 11.40 8.87 -12.32
CA ARG A 394 10.99 8.12 -13.52
C ARG A 394 11.65 6.73 -13.59
N GLU A 395 12.95 6.65 -13.33
CA GLU A 395 13.69 5.37 -13.29
C GLU A 395 13.11 4.39 -12.27
N ASN A 396 12.52 4.88 -11.18
CA ASN A 396 11.97 4.06 -10.09
C ASN A 396 10.45 3.88 -10.17
N GLY A 397 9.78 4.38 -11.22
CA GLY A 397 8.33 4.28 -11.38
C GLY A 397 7.53 5.03 -10.31
N VAL A 398 8.05 6.16 -9.81
CA VAL A 398 7.38 6.96 -8.76
C VAL A 398 7.30 8.44 -9.16
N SER A 399 6.38 9.17 -8.55
CA SER A 399 6.29 10.63 -8.71
C SER A 399 7.26 11.37 -7.76
N ILE A 400 7.55 12.64 -8.06
CA ILE A 400 8.32 13.50 -7.15
C ILE A 400 7.62 13.66 -5.80
N SER A 401 6.28 13.67 -5.75
CA SER A 401 5.54 13.71 -4.48
C SER A 401 5.84 12.49 -3.62
N ASN A 402 5.98 11.30 -4.21
CA ASN A 402 6.37 10.10 -3.46
C ASN A 402 7.80 10.21 -2.91
N ALA A 403 8.73 10.76 -3.70
CA ALA A 403 10.10 11.01 -3.25
C ALA A 403 10.18 12.05 -2.12
N LEU A 404 9.40 13.15 -2.21
CA LEU A 404 9.32 14.18 -1.15
C LEU A 404 8.74 13.61 0.15
N THR A 405 7.71 12.77 0.06
CA THR A 405 7.12 12.08 1.21
C THR A 405 8.12 11.09 1.83
N ALA A 406 8.86 10.32 1.03
CA ALA A 406 9.90 9.42 1.51
C ALA A 406 11.03 10.20 2.22
N ALA A 407 11.45 11.32 1.64
CA ALA A 407 12.44 12.21 2.25
C ALA A 407 11.94 12.77 3.59
N ALA A 408 10.69 13.22 3.68
CA ALA A 408 10.13 13.73 4.93
C ALA A 408 10.13 12.67 6.04
N ALA A 409 9.70 11.45 5.72
CA ALA A 409 9.69 10.34 6.68
C ALA A 409 11.11 9.97 7.14
N LEU A 410 12.06 9.85 6.21
CA LEU A 410 13.45 9.49 6.52
C LEU A 410 14.15 10.60 7.31
N THR A 411 13.99 11.87 6.94
CA THR A 411 14.55 13.00 7.69
C THR A 411 13.89 13.15 9.05
N ALA A 412 12.59 12.83 9.21
CA ALA A 412 11.93 12.82 10.51
C ALA A 412 12.58 11.81 11.47
N THR A 413 13.10 10.69 10.96
CA THR A 413 13.84 9.71 11.78
C THR A 413 15.15 10.26 12.38
N ASP A 414 15.70 11.36 11.83
CA ASP A 414 16.95 11.96 12.30
C ASP A 414 16.77 12.89 13.49
N VAL A 415 15.59 13.50 13.58
CA VAL A 415 15.29 14.58 14.53
C VAL A 415 14.41 14.10 15.70
N ILE A 416 13.71 12.97 15.53
CA ILE A 416 12.91 12.37 16.59
C ILE A 416 13.75 12.12 17.86
N ASP A 417 13.14 12.29 19.03
CA ASP A 417 13.81 12.14 20.34
C ASP A 417 15.05 13.04 20.52
N ASN A 418 15.03 14.25 19.94
CA ASN A 418 16.18 15.16 19.87
C ASN A 418 17.42 14.47 19.25
N GLY A 419 17.16 13.58 18.29
CA GLY A 419 18.14 12.76 17.62
C GLY A 419 18.75 11.64 18.46
N LYS A 420 18.25 11.32 19.67
CA LYS A 420 18.75 10.19 20.47
C LYS A 420 18.02 8.89 20.09
N PRO A 421 18.71 7.84 19.62
CA PRO A 421 18.05 6.58 19.24
C PRO A 421 17.53 5.91 20.51
N LYS A 422 16.21 5.85 20.67
CA LYS A 422 15.56 5.19 21.82
C LYS A 422 14.89 3.86 21.44
N ARG A 423 14.54 3.67 20.16
CA ARG A 423 13.88 2.46 19.65
C ARG A 423 14.64 1.91 18.43
N LYS A 424 14.44 0.62 18.12
CA LYS A 424 15.05 -0.02 16.95
C LYS A 424 14.39 0.41 15.64
N SER A 425 13.07 0.58 15.63
CA SER A 425 12.29 1.07 14.47
C SER A 425 10.92 1.60 14.90
N ARG A 426 10.27 2.40 14.04
CA ARG A 426 8.95 3.02 14.28
C ARG A 426 8.16 3.19 12.98
N ASN A 427 6.83 3.24 13.11
CA ASN A 427 5.95 3.67 12.03
C ASN A 427 5.80 5.19 12.03
N TYR A 428 5.72 5.79 10.85
CA TYR A 428 5.57 7.23 10.65
C TYR A 428 4.27 7.48 9.89
N LYS A 429 3.49 8.46 10.34
CA LYS A 429 2.25 8.85 9.69
C LYS A 429 2.46 10.18 8.98
N VAL A 430 2.43 10.18 7.66
CA VAL A 430 2.65 11.38 6.84
C VAL A 430 1.34 11.83 6.22
N LEU A 431 0.98 13.09 6.40
CA LEU A 431 -0.10 13.74 5.66
C LEU A 431 0.42 14.13 4.28
N GLN A 432 -0.27 13.72 3.22
CA GLN A 432 -0.01 14.25 1.89
C GLN A 432 -1.21 15.06 1.42
N SER A 433 -1.01 16.34 1.15
CA SER A 433 -2.07 17.21 0.62
C SER A 433 -2.39 16.88 -0.84
N LEU A 434 -3.66 17.00 -1.21
CA LEU A 434 -4.20 16.66 -2.53
C LEU A 434 -4.99 17.83 -3.10
N ASP A 435 -4.92 17.99 -4.41
CA ASP A 435 -5.80 18.88 -5.17
C ASP A 435 -7.09 18.14 -5.52
N MET A 436 -8.17 18.50 -4.83
CA MET A 436 -9.43 17.75 -4.86
C MET A 436 -10.24 17.98 -6.15
N ARG A 437 -9.86 18.97 -6.98
CA ARG A 437 -10.49 19.23 -8.29
C ARG A 437 -10.45 18.00 -9.22
N ARG A 438 -9.50 17.10 -9.00
CA ARG A 438 -9.29 15.90 -9.83
C ARG A 438 -10.07 14.68 -9.34
N TYR A 439 -10.84 14.80 -8.25
CA TYR A 439 -11.49 13.69 -7.57
C TYR A 439 -13.01 13.82 -7.57
N GLY A 440 -13.68 12.66 -7.46
CA GLY A 440 -15.13 12.60 -7.28
C GLY A 440 -15.92 13.04 -8.50
N ALA A 441 -17.01 13.79 -8.29
CA ALA A 441 -17.86 14.33 -9.35
C ALA A 441 -17.19 15.43 -10.18
N LYS A 442 -16.11 16.04 -9.66
CA LYS A 442 -15.33 17.09 -10.33
C LYS A 442 -16.20 18.24 -10.82
N LEU A 443 -17.16 18.69 -9.99
CA LEU A 443 -18.06 19.76 -10.42
C LEU A 443 -17.35 21.12 -10.51
N ASP A 444 -16.27 21.29 -9.75
CA ASP A 444 -15.36 22.44 -9.87
C ASP A 444 -14.14 22.04 -10.70
N GLN A 445 -14.02 22.63 -11.89
CA GLN A 445 -12.91 22.42 -12.83
C GLN A 445 -11.74 23.41 -12.60
N GLY A 446 -11.74 24.13 -11.47
CA GLY A 446 -10.74 25.15 -11.13
C GLY A 446 -10.98 26.50 -11.82
N GLU A 447 -12.19 26.79 -12.25
CA GLU A 447 -12.53 28.04 -12.94
C GLU A 447 -12.57 29.25 -12.00
N SER A 448 -12.60 29.02 -10.69
CA SER A 448 -12.67 30.08 -9.68
C SER A 448 -11.68 29.88 -8.53
N VAL A 449 -11.42 30.96 -7.78
CA VAL A 449 -10.66 30.92 -6.52
C VAL A 449 -11.49 30.18 -5.48
N ALA A 450 -10.98 29.06 -4.93
CA ALA A 450 -11.67 28.24 -3.94
C ALA A 450 -10.70 27.41 -3.08
N CYS A 451 -11.14 26.97 -1.90
CA CYS A 451 -10.40 25.98 -1.11
C CYS A 451 -10.78 24.56 -1.54
N MET A 452 -9.98 23.99 -2.45
CA MET A 452 -10.16 22.63 -2.95
C MET A 452 -8.98 21.73 -2.51
N ALA A 453 -8.39 22.03 -1.36
CA ALA A 453 -7.33 21.22 -0.77
C ALA A 453 -7.92 20.10 0.10
N GLY A 454 -7.48 18.88 -0.14
CA GLY A 454 -7.74 17.71 0.68
C GLY A 454 -6.43 17.08 1.17
N SER A 455 -6.53 15.94 1.84
CA SER A 455 -5.36 15.21 2.32
C SER A 455 -5.59 13.70 2.37
N MET A 456 -4.51 12.94 2.24
CA MET A 456 -4.45 11.51 2.50
C MET A 456 -3.44 11.16 3.60
N ASP A 457 -3.70 10.05 4.27
CA ASP A 457 -2.88 9.55 5.38
C ASP A 457 -1.99 8.43 4.89
N LEU A 458 -0.68 8.59 5.01
CA LEU A 458 0.28 7.57 4.62
C LEU A 458 0.93 6.98 5.88
N MET A 459 0.70 5.69 6.09
CA MET A 459 1.33 4.93 7.17
C MET A 459 2.57 4.24 6.65
N LEU A 460 3.73 4.73 7.06
CA LEU A 460 5.03 4.34 6.52
C LEU A 460 5.86 3.59 7.55
N GLY A 461 6.55 2.53 7.10
CA GLY A 461 7.53 1.80 7.92
C GLY A 461 7.10 0.38 8.28
N PRO A 462 7.82 -0.25 9.24
CA PRO A 462 8.67 0.38 10.24
C PRO A 462 10.02 0.88 9.69
N LEU A 463 10.40 2.11 10.05
CA LEU A 463 11.68 2.73 9.70
C LEU A 463 12.60 2.75 10.93
N ALA A 464 13.89 2.43 10.74
CA ALA A 464 14.89 2.56 11.78
C ALA A 464 15.12 4.04 12.18
N ASP A 465 15.32 4.29 13.47
CA ASP A 465 15.73 5.62 13.96
C ASP A 465 17.03 6.04 13.25
N ARG A 466 17.13 7.29 12.81
CA ARG A 466 18.27 7.85 12.04
C ARG A 466 18.55 7.15 10.69
N SER A 467 17.55 6.56 10.07
CA SER A 467 17.68 5.97 8.73
C SER A 467 18.04 7.03 7.67
N GLY A 468 17.48 8.24 7.78
CA GLY A 468 17.85 9.37 6.92
C GLY A 468 19.34 9.71 7.03
N ARG A 469 19.86 9.88 8.24
CA ARG A 469 21.26 10.20 8.51
C ARG A 469 22.18 9.08 8.04
N THR A 470 21.83 7.83 8.32
CA THR A 470 22.59 6.66 7.85
C THR A 470 22.70 6.70 6.32
N LEU A 471 21.57 6.88 5.62
CA LEU A 471 21.56 6.97 4.16
C LEU A 471 22.44 8.11 3.62
N LYS A 472 22.43 9.27 4.27
CA LYS A 472 23.28 10.41 3.87
C LYS A 472 24.78 10.18 4.12
N GLN A 473 25.13 9.45 5.18
CA GLN A 473 26.51 9.20 5.59
C GLN A 473 27.15 8.00 4.87
N THR A 474 26.37 6.97 4.60
CA THR A 474 26.82 5.71 4.00
C THR A 474 26.13 5.48 2.66
N TYR A 475 25.99 6.55 1.86
CA TYR A 475 25.29 6.44 0.59
C TYR A 475 25.97 5.44 -0.33
N THR A 476 25.23 4.39 -0.69
CA THR A 476 25.55 3.45 -1.76
C THR A 476 24.29 3.23 -2.61
N PRO A 477 24.41 2.75 -3.85
CA PRO A 477 23.25 2.37 -4.65
C PRO A 477 22.31 1.41 -3.92
N GLU A 478 22.86 0.49 -3.12
CA GLU A 478 22.09 -0.44 -2.28
C GLU A 478 21.39 0.29 -1.13
N ALA A 479 22.05 1.25 -0.46
CA ALA A 479 21.41 2.05 0.59
C ALA A 479 20.26 2.91 0.02
N ALA A 480 20.41 3.42 -1.22
CA ALA A 480 19.38 4.17 -1.91
C ALA A 480 18.11 3.34 -2.16
N THR A 481 18.20 2.00 -2.18
CA THR A 481 17.01 1.13 -2.33
C THR A 481 16.02 1.34 -1.19
N ILE A 482 16.46 1.69 0.03
CA ILE A 482 15.55 1.98 1.15
C ILE A 482 14.67 3.19 0.81
N PHE A 483 15.27 4.25 0.28
CA PHE A 483 14.54 5.45 -0.14
C PHE A 483 13.53 5.14 -1.25
N TRP A 484 13.97 4.45 -2.30
CA TRP A 484 13.12 4.18 -3.46
C TRP A 484 12.06 3.10 -3.19
N ASN A 485 12.34 2.13 -2.32
CA ASN A 485 11.32 1.19 -1.82
C ASN A 485 10.25 1.93 -1.05
N LEU A 486 10.63 2.85 -0.15
CA LEU A 486 9.69 3.66 0.60
C LEU A 486 8.85 4.55 -0.34
N ALA A 487 9.47 5.16 -1.36
CA ALA A 487 8.74 5.94 -2.37
C ALA A 487 7.73 5.07 -3.16
N ARG A 488 8.07 3.81 -3.48
CA ARG A 488 7.13 2.87 -4.11
C ARG A 488 6.01 2.43 -3.18
N GLU A 489 6.32 2.16 -1.91
CA GLU A 489 5.31 1.88 -0.87
C GLU A 489 4.31 3.04 -0.78
N ILE A 490 4.80 4.29 -0.78
CA ILE A 490 3.96 5.48 -0.80
C ILE A 490 3.07 5.52 -2.05
N HIS A 491 3.62 5.21 -3.22
CA HIS A 491 2.85 5.17 -4.47
C HIS A 491 1.70 4.16 -4.39
N LEU A 492 1.99 2.92 -3.99
CA LEU A 492 0.98 1.86 -3.81
C LEU A 492 -0.06 2.23 -2.74
N THR A 493 0.40 2.86 -1.65
CA THR A 493 -0.48 3.32 -0.56
C THR A 493 -1.39 4.46 -1.04
N ALA A 494 -0.89 5.38 -1.85
CA ALA A 494 -1.70 6.47 -2.41
C ALA A 494 -2.78 5.99 -3.40
N GLU A 495 -2.57 4.82 -4.04
CA GLU A 495 -3.56 4.18 -4.91
C GLU A 495 -4.60 3.35 -4.14
N SER A 496 -4.33 3.01 -2.87
CA SER A 496 -5.27 2.26 -2.04
C SER A 496 -6.47 3.12 -1.61
N LYS A 497 -7.66 2.51 -1.67
CA LYS A 497 -8.92 3.12 -1.25
C LYS A 497 -9.03 3.32 0.27
N ASP A 498 -8.13 2.72 1.06
CA ASP A 498 -8.24 2.62 2.52
C ASP A 498 -7.64 3.81 3.31
N ASN A 499 -6.99 4.78 2.65
CA ASN A 499 -6.05 5.71 3.29
C ASN A 499 -6.55 7.15 3.54
N LYS A 500 -7.70 7.33 4.19
CA LYS A 500 -8.21 8.68 4.58
C LYS A 500 -8.18 8.82 6.11
N GLY A 501 -7.85 9.96 6.73
CA GLY A 501 -7.91 10.05 8.20
C GLY A 501 -7.31 11.33 8.77
N ARG A 502 -7.07 11.37 10.10
CA ARG A 502 -6.49 12.55 10.80
C ARG A 502 -5.44 12.18 11.87
N ALA A 503 -4.40 13.03 11.99
CA ALA A 503 -3.23 13.09 12.91
C ALA A 503 -1.87 12.57 12.35
N TYR A 504 -0.76 13.35 12.44
CA TYR A 504 0.42 13.16 11.57
C TYR A 504 1.79 13.58 12.16
N SER A 505 2.83 12.80 11.86
CA SER A 505 4.25 13.11 12.18
C SER A 505 4.90 14.08 11.20
N ALA A 506 4.50 14.07 9.91
CA ALA A 506 5.01 14.99 8.89
C ALA A 506 3.90 15.30 7.88
N GLY A 507 4.07 16.38 7.10
CA GLY A 507 3.12 16.75 6.05
C GLY A 507 3.84 17.22 4.80
N ILE A 508 3.45 16.70 3.63
CA ILE A 508 3.94 17.15 2.33
C ILE A 508 2.78 17.76 1.55
N THR A 509 2.94 19.02 1.16
CA THR A 509 2.10 19.67 0.16
C THR A 509 2.94 19.90 -1.08
N ASN A 510 2.61 19.27 -2.21
CA ASN A 510 3.28 19.51 -3.48
C ASN A 510 2.24 19.81 -4.56
N VAL A 511 2.20 21.06 -5.02
CA VAL A 511 1.27 21.49 -6.08
C VAL A 511 1.79 21.17 -7.49
N GLY A 512 3.02 20.64 -7.59
CA GLY A 512 3.65 20.26 -8.85
C GLY A 512 4.41 21.41 -9.50
N VAL A 513 4.39 21.44 -10.83
CA VAL A 513 5.05 22.44 -11.65
C VAL A 513 4.10 23.62 -11.84
N TYR A 514 4.58 24.84 -11.60
CA TYR A 514 3.77 26.05 -11.76
C TYR A 514 3.23 26.17 -13.19
N GLU A 515 4.11 25.99 -14.17
CA GLU A 515 3.84 26.09 -15.61
C GLU A 515 2.97 24.95 -16.16
N SER A 516 2.70 23.90 -15.37
CA SER A 516 1.79 22.82 -15.76
C SER A 516 0.38 23.00 -15.20
N GLN A 517 0.13 24.05 -14.42
CA GLN A 517 -1.21 24.36 -13.93
C GLN A 517 -1.99 25.16 -14.96
N GLU A 518 -3.31 25.00 -14.94
CA GLU A 518 -4.24 25.76 -15.79
C GLU A 518 -4.49 27.15 -15.19
N ALA A 519 -4.51 28.16 -16.04
CA ALA A 519 -4.90 29.53 -15.73
C ALA A 519 -6.43 29.67 -15.69
N PHE A 520 -6.91 30.79 -15.15
CA PHE A 520 -8.33 31.14 -15.27
C PHE A 520 -8.68 31.49 -16.71
N ALA A 521 -9.85 31.02 -17.17
CA ALA A 521 -10.36 31.29 -18.50
C ALA A 521 -10.68 32.78 -18.72
N ARG A 522 -10.46 33.26 -19.95
CA ARG A 522 -10.66 34.66 -20.36
C ARG A 522 -11.64 34.74 -21.51
N ILE A 523 -12.31 35.89 -21.65
CA ILE A 523 -13.44 36.07 -22.60
C ILE A 523 -13.02 35.84 -24.06
N ASP A 524 -11.74 36.05 -24.38
CA ASP A 524 -11.18 35.89 -25.72
C ASP A 524 -10.54 34.50 -25.97
N GLN A 525 -10.63 33.57 -25.02
CA GLN A 525 -10.01 32.25 -25.09
C GLN A 525 -11.08 31.15 -25.12
N SER A 526 -10.90 30.18 -26.03
CA SER A 526 -11.77 29.00 -26.10
C SER A 526 -11.40 27.92 -25.08
N GLU A 527 -10.16 27.90 -24.61
CA GLU A 527 -9.65 26.94 -23.63
C GLU A 527 -8.74 27.65 -22.60
N PRO A 528 -8.68 27.17 -21.34
CA PRO A 528 -7.77 27.69 -20.34
C PRO A 528 -6.30 27.56 -20.78
N ALA A 529 -5.56 28.67 -20.77
CA ALA A 529 -4.12 28.64 -20.97
C ALA A 529 -3.39 27.99 -19.78
N VAL A 530 -2.10 27.65 -19.94
CA VAL A 530 -1.22 27.29 -18.80
C VAL A 530 -0.69 28.53 -18.09
N LEU A 531 -0.29 28.41 -16.82
CA LEU A 531 0.37 29.50 -16.08
C LEU A 531 1.73 29.87 -16.71
N LEU A 532 2.07 31.15 -16.72
CA LEU A 532 3.33 31.66 -17.28
C LEU A 532 4.29 32.11 -16.18
N VAL A 533 5.56 31.74 -16.30
CA VAL A 533 6.63 32.28 -15.45
C VAL A 533 7.04 33.70 -15.85
N GLU A 534 6.62 34.18 -17.02
CA GLU A 534 7.00 35.49 -17.55
C GLU A 534 5.79 36.21 -18.16
N HIS A 535 5.56 37.45 -17.72
CA HIS A 535 4.49 38.35 -18.17
C HIS A 535 5.09 39.71 -18.53
N GLY A 536 5.30 39.99 -19.82
CA GLY A 536 6.00 41.21 -20.22
C GLY A 536 7.39 41.29 -19.57
N LYS A 537 7.66 42.33 -18.77
CA LYS A 537 8.94 42.48 -18.05
C LYS A 537 9.01 41.74 -16.70
N TYR A 538 7.93 41.10 -16.28
CA TYR A 538 7.80 40.46 -14.97
C TYR A 538 8.08 38.97 -15.09
N LYS A 539 9.24 38.52 -14.59
CA LYS A 539 9.58 37.11 -14.45
C LYS A 539 9.43 36.68 -13.00
N ILE A 540 8.68 35.60 -12.77
CA ILE A 540 8.58 34.92 -11.47
C ILE A 540 9.87 34.13 -11.25
N GLN A 541 10.61 34.49 -10.21
CA GLN A 541 11.88 33.87 -9.85
C GLN A 541 11.70 32.74 -8.84
N ASP A 542 10.84 32.97 -7.84
CA ASP A 542 10.61 32.07 -6.72
C ASP A 542 9.15 32.15 -6.29
N ILE A 543 8.59 31.01 -5.83
CA ILE A 543 7.31 30.96 -5.13
C ILE A 543 7.50 30.16 -3.84
N PHE A 544 7.05 30.71 -2.71
CA PHE A 544 7.03 30.05 -1.41
C PHE A 544 5.61 30.03 -0.85
N PHE A 545 5.21 28.95 -0.20
CA PHE A 545 3.85 28.75 0.30
C PHE A 545 3.86 28.09 1.68
N ALA A 546 2.96 28.47 2.57
CA ALA A 546 2.74 27.75 3.82
C ALA A 546 1.31 27.94 4.35
N THR A 547 0.82 26.95 5.08
CA THR A 547 -0.43 26.97 5.87
C THR A 547 -0.10 26.97 7.35
N THR A 548 -0.80 27.74 8.18
CA THR A 548 -0.52 27.72 9.63
C THR A 548 -0.86 26.37 10.25
N HIS A 549 0.02 25.88 11.11
CA HIS A 549 -0.18 24.63 11.87
C HIS A 549 -0.15 24.84 13.38
N THR A 550 -0.10 26.10 13.83
CA THR A 550 0.09 26.49 15.24
C THR A 550 -0.93 25.86 16.20
N ARG A 551 -2.14 25.57 15.72
CA ARG A 551 -3.20 24.98 16.53
C ARG A 551 -3.46 23.52 16.22
N SER A 552 -3.54 23.20 14.93
CA SER A 552 -3.84 21.87 14.41
C SER A 552 -3.08 21.68 13.11
N GLY A 553 -2.38 20.56 12.98
CA GLY A 553 -1.51 20.34 11.84
C GLY A 553 -0.58 19.15 12.03
N CYS A 554 0.21 18.90 10.99
CA CYS A 554 1.33 17.97 11.10
C CYS A 554 2.51 18.64 11.81
N LEU A 555 3.39 17.83 12.38
CA LEU A 555 4.54 18.31 13.15
C LEU A 555 5.64 18.91 12.26
N TYR A 556 5.97 18.25 11.15
CA TYR A 556 6.94 18.71 10.14
C TYR A 556 6.27 18.94 8.78
N PRO A 557 5.59 20.08 8.57
CA PRO A 557 5.05 20.47 7.28
C PRO A 557 6.16 20.95 6.34
N ALA A 558 6.13 20.47 5.10
CA ALA A 558 6.90 21.01 3.99
C ALA A 558 5.96 21.25 2.79
N SER A 559 5.96 22.49 2.30
CA SER A 559 5.26 22.89 1.08
C SER A 559 6.26 23.04 -0.06
N CYS A 560 5.93 22.48 -1.22
CA CYS A 560 6.81 22.36 -2.37
C CYS A 560 6.12 22.83 -3.65
N ILE A 561 6.87 23.51 -4.52
CA ILE A 561 6.44 23.89 -5.88
C ILE A 561 7.66 23.98 -6.79
N THR A 562 7.56 23.50 -8.02
CA THR A 562 8.59 23.70 -9.04
C THR A 562 8.26 24.95 -9.86
N VAL A 563 9.21 25.88 -9.95
CA VAL A 563 9.10 27.14 -10.71
C VAL A 563 10.37 27.32 -11.54
N ASP A 564 10.23 27.53 -12.84
CA ASP A 564 11.32 27.66 -13.81
C ASP A 564 12.35 26.52 -13.69
N GLY A 565 11.82 25.31 -13.48
CA GLY A 565 12.58 24.07 -13.29
C GLY A 565 13.25 23.89 -11.92
N SER A 566 13.16 24.86 -11.00
CA SER A 566 13.74 24.78 -9.65
C SER A 566 12.67 24.45 -8.60
N LEU A 567 12.91 23.46 -7.74
CA LEU A 567 11.99 23.14 -6.63
C LEU A 567 12.18 24.12 -5.47
N LYS A 568 11.13 24.87 -5.11
CA LYS A 568 11.08 25.78 -3.97
C LYS A 568 10.34 25.11 -2.81
N MET A 569 10.86 25.27 -1.60
CA MET A 569 10.39 24.58 -0.41
C MET A 569 10.26 25.53 0.78
N THR A 570 9.18 25.36 1.53
CA THR A 570 8.94 26.06 2.80
C THR A 570 8.64 25.05 3.89
N PHE A 571 9.42 25.08 4.98
CA PHE A 571 9.23 24.23 6.15
C PHE A 571 8.72 25.07 7.30
N ASN A 572 7.56 24.71 7.86
CA ASN A 572 6.86 25.54 8.84
C ASN A 572 6.35 24.82 10.11
N PRO A 573 7.15 23.98 10.78
CA PRO A 573 6.77 23.33 12.02
C PRO A 573 6.56 24.34 13.16
N VAL A 574 5.91 23.90 14.23
CA VAL A 574 5.40 24.77 15.30
C VAL A 574 6.34 24.81 16.50
N ALA A 575 6.81 25.99 16.90
CA ALA A 575 7.44 26.22 18.18
C ALA A 575 6.40 26.32 19.31
N PRO A 576 6.73 25.91 20.55
CA PRO A 576 8.03 25.41 21.00
C PRO A 576 8.24 23.91 20.74
N ILE A 577 7.30 23.22 20.07
CA ILE A 577 7.38 21.77 19.80
C ILE A 577 8.63 21.45 18.96
N VAL A 578 8.87 22.24 17.93
CA VAL A 578 10.08 22.23 17.11
C VAL A 578 10.73 23.60 17.20
N SER A 579 11.98 23.66 17.65
CA SER A 579 12.73 24.92 17.71
C SER A 579 13.18 25.37 16.31
N ASP A 580 13.42 26.68 16.13
CA ASP A 580 13.93 27.24 14.86
C ASP A 580 15.20 26.50 14.40
N LYS A 581 16.10 26.17 15.33
CA LYS A 581 17.32 25.38 15.06
C LYS A 581 17.02 23.96 14.58
N THR A 582 16.05 23.29 15.20
CA THR A 582 15.67 21.93 14.81
C THR A 582 15.02 21.92 13.43
N ASN A 583 14.18 22.93 13.15
CA ASN A 583 13.59 23.12 11.83
C ASN A 583 14.65 23.39 10.75
N ALA A 584 15.63 24.26 11.02
CA ALA A 584 16.75 24.49 10.11
C ALA A 584 17.50 23.19 9.79
N ASN A 585 17.85 22.41 10.82
CA ASN A 585 18.51 21.11 10.63
C ASN A 585 17.66 20.11 9.84
N PHE A 586 16.33 20.10 10.05
CA PHE A 586 15.40 19.26 9.30
C PHE A 586 15.36 19.69 7.82
N ALA A 587 15.19 20.99 7.56
CA ALA A 587 15.16 21.54 6.21
C ALA A 587 16.45 21.26 5.44
N ASP A 588 17.61 21.48 6.07
CA ASP A 588 18.93 21.19 5.47
C ASP A 588 19.09 19.68 5.23
N GLY A 589 18.72 18.87 6.21
CA GLY A 589 18.82 17.42 6.10
C GLY A 589 17.88 16.80 5.08
N PHE A 590 16.74 17.44 4.81
CA PHE A 590 15.78 17.06 3.77
C PHE A 590 16.33 17.38 2.37
N VAL A 591 16.85 18.59 2.16
CA VAL A 591 17.47 19.02 0.90
C VAL A 591 18.69 18.15 0.57
N GLU A 592 19.59 17.97 1.53
CA GLU A 592 20.78 17.13 1.39
C GLU A 592 20.41 15.69 0.98
N LEU A 593 19.37 15.11 1.60
CA LEU A 593 18.90 13.77 1.25
C LEU A 593 18.42 13.71 -0.21
N LEU A 594 17.64 14.70 -0.67
CA LEU A 594 17.16 14.77 -2.04
C LEU A 594 18.30 14.89 -3.05
N GLU A 595 19.31 15.72 -2.78
CA GLU A 595 20.48 15.87 -3.66
C GLU A 595 21.31 14.59 -3.74
N ILE A 596 21.44 13.87 -2.62
CA ILE A 596 22.14 12.59 -2.56
C ILE A 596 21.42 11.53 -3.39
N VAL A 597 20.11 11.34 -3.20
CA VAL A 597 19.34 10.33 -3.98
C VAL A 597 19.15 10.72 -5.44
N ALA A 598 19.21 12.01 -5.76
CA ALA A 598 19.29 12.52 -7.13
C ALA A 598 20.66 12.22 -7.80
N GLY A 599 21.68 11.88 -7.01
CA GLY A 599 23.05 11.65 -7.49
C GLY A 599 23.82 12.93 -7.80
N VAL A 600 23.40 14.07 -7.25
CA VAL A 600 24.01 15.39 -7.48
C VAL A 600 25.05 15.69 -6.40
N SER A 601 24.78 15.29 -5.17
CA SER A 601 25.71 15.37 -4.06
C SER A 601 26.28 13.99 -3.75
N GLN A 602 27.60 13.90 -3.61
CA GLN A 602 28.20 12.72 -3.00
C GLN A 602 27.96 12.84 -1.50
N GLY A 603 27.26 11.87 -0.91
CA GLY A 603 27.08 11.82 0.54
C GLY A 603 28.43 12.03 1.22
N THR A 604 28.44 12.75 2.35
CA THR A 604 29.69 13.03 3.05
C THR A 604 30.23 11.72 3.60
N ILE A 605 31.01 11.00 2.80
CA ILE A 605 31.88 9.93 3.26
C ILE A 605 32.93 10.67 4.08
N LYS A 606 32.59 10.96 5.35
CA LYS A 606 33.65 11.11 6.33
C LYS A 606 34.43 9.82 6.20
N LYS A 607 35.67 9.94 5.73
CA LYS A 607 36.67 8.89 5.80
C LYS A 607 36.88 8.58 7.28
N ASP A 608 35.96 7.85 7.87
CA ASP A 608 36.24 6.99 9.00
C ASP A 608 37.05 5.82 8.42
N GLU A 609 38.30 6.11 8.05
CA GLU A 609 39.33 5.11 7.72
C GLU A 609 39.56 4.14 8.90
N GLU A 610 38.93 4.37 10.07
CA GLU A 610 38.87 3.41 11.17
C GLU A 610 37.79 2.33 11.04
N ARG A 611 36.76 2.46 10.18
CA ARG A 611 35.64 1.50 10.14
C ARG A 611 35.80 0.34 9.16
N MET A 612 36.80 0.36 8.28
CA MET A 612 37.17 -0.82 7.50
C MET A 612 37.94 -1.89 8.33
N GLY A 613 38.24 -1.60 9.60
CA GLY A 613 38.65 -2.59 10.60
C GLY A 613 37.49 -3.38 11.24
N LEU A 614 36.22 -3.06 10.94
CA LEU A 614 35.08 -3.67 11.64
C LEU A 614 34.74 -5.09 11.18
N LEU A 615 35.17 -5.52 9.97
CA LEU A 615 35.08 -6.93 9.57
C LEU A 615 36.28 -7.77 10.05
N ALA A 616 37.37 -7.12 10.45
CA ALA A 616 38.54 -7.77 11.05
C ALA A 616 38.46 -7.85 12.59
N SER A 617 37.45 -7.24 13.20
CA SER A 617 37.25 -7.19 14.66
C SER A 617 35.90 -7.72 15.14
N ILE A 618 35.11 -8.36 14.26
CA ILE A 618 33.98 -9.18 14.72
C ILE A 618 34.59 -10.32 15.55
N PRO A 619 34.34 -10.38 16.87
CA PRO A 619 34.81 -11.48 17.68
C PRO A 619 34.29 -12.77 17.07
N GLU A 620 35.12 -13.81 16.99
CA GLU A 620 34.66 -15.11 16.47
C GLU A 620 33.33 -15.47 17.13
N ASN A 621 32.31 -15.74 16.29
CA ASN A 621 30.95 -16.11 16.66
C ASN A 621 29.99 -14.96 17.00
N ALA A 622 30.37 -13.68 16.91
CA ALA A 622 29.43 -12.59 17.20
C ALA A 622 28.28 -12.53 16.19
N LEU A 623 28.52 -12.83 14.91
CA LEU A 623 27.45 -12.91 13.91
C LEU A 623 26.53 -14.11 14.18
N SER A 624 27.12 -15.25 14.57
CA SER A 624 26.36 -16.45 14.96
C SER A 624 25.55 -16.23 16.23
N ALA A 625 26.08 -15.51 17.22
CA ALA A 625 25.41 -15.18 18.47
C ALA A 625 24.26 -14.19 18.25
N ALA A 626 24.47 -13.14 17.44
CA ALA A 626 23.41 -12.20 17.07
C ALA A 626 22.28 -12.92 16.32
N THR A 627 22.63 -13.79 15.37
CA THR A 627 21.66 -14.60 14.64
C THR A 627 20.94 -15.59 15.55
N ALA A 628 21.63 -16.20 16.52
CA ALA A 628 21.03 -17.10 17.49
C ALA A 628 20.06 -16.37 18.43
N VAL A 629 20.36 -15.14 18.86
CA VAL A 629 19.45 -14.34 19.71
C VAL A 629 18.20 -13.94 18.94
N VAL A 630 18.34 -13.47 17.70
CA VAL A 630 17.20 -13.12 16.84
C VAL A 630 16.36 -14.36 16.52
N GLY A 631 17.03 -15.44 16.12
CA GLY A 631 16.38 -16.71 15.81
C GLY A 631 15.68 -17.32 17.01
N LEU A 632 16.31 -17.31 18.19
CA LEU A 632 15.70 -17.80 19.43
C LEU A 632 14.50 -16.95 19.84
N ALA A 633 14.57 -15.62 19.71
CA ALA A 633 13.42 -14.76 19.99
C ALA A 633 12.23 -15.07 19.08
N ALA A 634 12.48 -15.33 17.79
CA ALA A 634 11.46 -15.72 16.81
C ALA A 634 10.93 -17.14 17.04
N VAL A 635 11.70 -18.07 17.60
CA VAL A 635 11.20 -19.39 18.00
C VAL A 635 10.40 -19.29 19.30
N LEU A 636 10.88 -18.49 20.27
CA LEU A 636 10.23 -18.29 21.57
C LEU A 636 8.87 -17.58 21.47
N SER A 637 8.62 -16.77 20.43
CA SER A 637 7.28 -16.20 20.19
C SER A 637 6.21 -17.27 19.95
N HIS A 638 6.61 -18.47 19.50
CA HIS A 638 5.72 -19.62 19.30
C HIS A 638 5.86 -20.69 20.40
N ALA A 639 6.55 -20.38 21.50
CA ALA A 639 6.76 -21.34 22.59
C ALA A 639 5.47 -21.98 23.14
N PRO A 640 4.34 -21.25 23.30
CA PRO A 640 3.08 -21.87 23.72
C PRO A 640 2.63 -22.98 22.77
N ALA A 641 2.65 -22.74 21.46
CA ALA A 641 2.21 -23.72 20.46
C ALA A 641 3.13 -24.96 20.42
N TRP A 642 4.44 -24.76 20.59
CA TRP A 642 5.37 -25.88 20.75
C TRP A 642 5.10 -26.71 22.02
N LEU A 643 4.74 -26.07 23.14
CA LEU A 643 4.39 -26.77 24.37
C LEU A 643 3.09 -27.59 24.20
N ASP A 644 2.08 -27.01 23.57
CA ASP A 644 0.80 -27.68 23.28
C ASP A 644 1.01 -28.87 22.34
N PHE A 645 1.85 -28.71 21.31
CA PHE A 645 2.26 -29.80 20.43
C PHE A 645 2.93 -30.94 21.20
N PHE A 646 3.94 -30.65 22.03
CA PHE A 646 4.61 -31.71 22.80
C PHE A 646 3.70 -32.39 23.82
N SER A 647 2.76 -31.64 24.41
CA SER A 647 1.73 -32.19 25.28
C SER A 647 0.86 -33.19 24.52
N SER A 648 0.37 -32.80 23.34
CA SER A 648 -0.47 -33.62 22.48
C SER A 648 0.26 -34.87 21.95
N VAL A 649 1.53 -34.73 21.53
CA VAL A 649 2.36 -35.88 21.14
C VAL A 649 2.57 -36.86 22.31
N ASN A 650 2.74 -36.33 23.53
CA ASN A 650 2.86 -37.18 24.71
C ASN A 650 1.53 -37.87 25.07
N GLU A 651 0.40 -37.19 24.95
CA GLU A 651 -0.94 -37.77 25.10
C GLU A 651 -1.18 -38.89 24.08
N MET A 652 -0.91 -38.63 22.80
CA MET A 652 -0.96 -39.62 21.72
C MET A 652 -0.12 -40.86 22.06
N LYS A 653 1.12 -40.66 22.54
CA LYS A 653 2.02 -41.75 22.94
C LYS A 653 1.48 -42.58 24.11
N GLN A 654 0.79 -41.95 25.06
CA GLN A 654 0.25 -42.64 26.24
C GLN A 654 -1.02 -43.45 25.91
N ASN A 655 -1.79 -43.01 24.93
CA ASN A 655 -3.07 -43.59 24.57
C ASN A 655 -2.99 -44.68 23.48
N ILE A 656 -1.90 -44.73 22.71
CA ILE A 656 -1.69 -45.74 21.66
C ILE A 656 -1.16 -47.06 22.26
N GLN A 657 -1.83 -48.17 21.95
CA GLN A 657 -1.43 -49.51 22.40
C GLN A 657 -0.22 -50.08 21.62
N ASP A 658 -0.17 -49.87 20.30
CA ASP A 658 0.94 -50.33 19.45
C ASP A 658 1.93 -49.18 19.16
N PRO A 659 3.18 -49.25 19.66
CA PRO A 659 4.20 -48.25 19.36
C PRO A 659 4.42 -47.96 17.86
N ALA A 660 4.13 -48.92 16.97
CA ALA A 660 4.24 -48.72 15.53
C ALA A 660 3.26 -47.65 15.01
N ASP A 661 2.04 -47.61 15.55
CA ASP A 661 1.01 -46.64 15.16
C ASP A 661 1.39 -45.21 15.58
N PHE A 662 2.03 -45.05 16.74
CA PHE A 662 2.55 -43.77 17.19
C PHE A 662 3.60 -43.22 16.22
N TRP A 663 4.56 -44.06 15.83
CA TRP A 663 5.63 -43.64 14.91
C TRP A 663 5.12 -43.41 13.50
N ALA A 664 4.13 -44.17 13.03
CA ALA A 664 3.50 -43.92 11.74
C ALA A 664 2.83 -42.54 11.72
N ALA A 665 2.05 -42.20 12.75
CA ALA A 665 1.40 -40.90 12.90
C ALA A 665 2.38 -39.74 13.00
N LEU A 666 3.41 -39.90 13.85
CA LEU A 666 4.43 -38.87 14.03
C LEU A 666 5.27 -38.67 12.76
N ASN A 667 5.63 -39.76 12.05
CA ASN A 667 6.36 -39.65 10.79
C ASN A 667 5.52 -38.98 9.70
N PHE A 668 4.22 -39.28 9.65
CA PHE A 668 3.28 -38.60 8.76
C PHE A 668 3.25 -37.09 9.03
N TRP A 669 3.09 -36.70 10.30
CA TRP A 669 3.12 -35.28 10.68
C TRP A 669 4.48 -34.63 10.37
N ILE A 670 5.60 -35.28 10.71
CA ILE A 670 6.96 -34.77 10.44
C ILE A 670 7.18 -34.58 8.94
N PHE A 671 6.72 -35.53 8.10
CA PHE A 671 6.89 -35.46 6.66
C PHE A 671 6.32 -34.15 6.10
N PHE A 672 5.12 -33.74 6.53
CA PHE A 672 4.52 -32.51 6.06
C PHE A 672 5.02 -31.27 6.80
N ALA A 673 5.18 -31.34 8.13
CA ALA A 673 5.71 -30.24 8.94
C ALA A 673 7.15 -29.86 8.55
N VAL A 674 7.92 -30.79 7.97
CA VAL A 674 9.27 -30.54 7.45
C VAL A 674 9.23 -30.30 5.94
N GLY A 675 8.46 -31.10 5.20
CA GLY A 675 8.39 -31.07 3.74
C GLY A 675 7.87 -29.75 3.20
N HIS A 676 6.75 -29.23 3.72
CA HIS A 676 6.19 -27.94 3.29
C HIS A 676 7.16 -26.77 3.47
N PRO A 677 7.75 -26.53 4.67
CA PRO A 677 8.73 -25.47 4.86
C PRO A 677 10.02 -25.62 4.05
N ILE A 678 10.34 -26.82 3.54
CA ILE A 678 11.48 -26.99 2.64
C ILE A 678 11.06 -26.68 1.20
N LEU A 679 9.88 -27.14 0.78
CA LEU A 679 9.40 -27.01 -0.59
C LEU A 679 8.96 -25.57 -0.91
N GLN A 680 8.30 -24.85 0.01
CA GLN A 680 7.84 -23.48 -0.25
C GLN A 680 8.98 -22.51 -0.55
N PRO A 681 10.08 -22.45 0.23
CA PRO A 681 11.24 -21.65 -0.12
C PRO A 681 11.87 -22.09 -1.43
N ILE A 682 11.85 -23.37 -1.80
CA ILE A 682 12.35 -23.83 -3.11
C ILE A 682 11.50 -23.26 -4.24
N LEU A 683 10.16 -23.26 -4.09
CA LEU A 683 9.23 -22.67 -5.06
C LEU A 683 9.41 -21.14 -5.14
N TRP A 684 9.49 -20.45 -4.00
CA TRP A 684 9.73 -19.01 -3.94
C TRP A 684 11.11 -18.62 -4.49
N ILE A 685 12.14 -19.38 -4.13
CA ILE A 685 13.48 -19.23 -4.70
C ILE A 685 13.31 -19.36 -6.20
N SER A 686 12.68 -20.41 -6.74
CA SER A 686 12.40 -20.57 -8.18
C SER A 686 11.80 -19.29 -8.79
N ASP A 687 10.76 -18.72 -8.19
CA ASP A 687 10.12 -17.48 -8.66
C ASP A 687 11.11 -16.30 -8.72
N VAL A 688 11.91 -16.12 -7.66
CA VAL A 688 12.97 -15.09 -7.60
C VAL A 688 14.10 -15.37 -8.60
N LEU A 689 14.46 -16.65 -8.83
CA LEU A 689 15.45 -17.07 -9.83
C LEU A 689 14.98 -16.68 -11.24
N HIS A 690 13.67 -16.69 -11.48
CA HIS A 690 13.08 -16.41 -12.78
C HIS A 690 12.78 -14.93 -13.04
N ALA A 691 12.67 -14.11 -11.99
CA ALA A 691 12.51 -12.66 -12.10
C ALA A 691 13.84 -11.89 -12.27
N SER A 692 14.98 -12.57 -12.12
CA SER A 692 16.30 -11.94 -12.15
C SER A 692 16.67 -11.44 -13.56
N PRO A 693 16.99 -10.15 -13.74
CA PRO A 693 17.33 -9.59 -15.05
C PRO A 693 18.67 -10.11 -15.57
N GLY A 694 18.74 -10.47 -16.85
CA GLY A 694 20.00 -10.82 -17.52
C GLY A 694 19.84 -11.77 -18.72
N PRO A 695 20.90 -11.93 -19.54
CA PRO A 695 20.90 -12.90 -20.63
C PRO A 695 20.80 -14.33 -20.07
N LYS A 696 19.94 -15.15 -20.65
CA LYS A 696 19.73 -16.54 -20.22
C LYS A 696 20.79 -17.45 -20.84
N ILE A 697 21.45 -18.26 -20.02
CA ILE A 697 22.36 -19.31 -20.49
C ILE A 697 21.49 -20.52 -20.88
N GLY A 698 21.59 -20.95 -22.14
CA GLY A 698 20.77 -22.04 -22.70
C GLY A 698 19.26 -21.74 -22.75
N GLY A 699 18.84 -20.47 -22.64
CA GLY A 699 17.43 -20.08 -22.62
C GLY A 699 16.70 -20.31 -21.28
N LEU A 700 17.39 -20.83 -20.26
CA LEU A 700 16.77 -21.32 -19.02
C LEU A 700 17.08 -20.46 -17.79
N ILE A 701 18.36 -20.16 -17.54
CA ILE A 701 18.80 -19.54 -16.28
C ILE A 701 19.53 -18.20 -16.56
N PRO A 702 19.15 -17.08 -15.91
CA PRO A 702 19.87 -15.81 -16.06
C PRO A 702 21.34 -15.93 -15.65
N ALA A 703 22.27 -15.39 -16.44
CA ALA A 703 23.70 -15.43 -16.14
C ALA A 703 24.06 -14.73 -14.82
N THR A 704 23.34 -13.66 -14.50
CA THR A 704 23.44 -12.90 -13.24
C THR A 704 23.10 -13.76 -12.03
N PHE A 705 22.14 -14.67 -12.17
CA PHE A 705 21.77 -15.62 -11.12
C PHE A 705 22.88 -16.62 -10.83
N LEU A 706 23.46 -17.25 -11.86
CA LEU A 706 24.59 -18.18 -11.67
C LEU A 706 25.80 -17.48 -11.04
N ALA A 707 26.11 -16.26 -11.48
CA ALA A 707 27.20 -15.47 -10.90
C ALA A 707 26.94 -15.12 -9.43
N GLY A 708 25.71 -14.70 -9.09
CA GLY A 708 25.31 -14.40 -7.72
C GLY A 708 25.40 -15.61 -6.79
N ASN A 709 24.97 -16.79 -7.24
CA ASN A 709 25.04 -18.02 -6.44
C ASN A 709 26.47 -18.52 -6.31
N LEU A 710 27.28 -18.47 -7.36
CA LEU A 710 28.70 -18.82 -7.27
C LEU A 710 29.43 -17.89 -6.31
N ALA A 711 29.10 -16.59 -6.30
CA ALA A 711 29.65 -15.63 -5.34
C ALA A 711 29.18 -15.90 -3.91
N PHE A 712 27.90 -16.17 -3.70
CA PHE A 712 27.33 -16.49 -2.39
C PHE A 712 27.85 -17.82 -1.82
N ILE A 713 27.91 -18.88 -2.65
CA ILE A 713 28.51 -20.17 -2.30
C ILE A 713 29.98 -19.97 -1.99
N ALA A 714 30.73 -19.21 -2.79
CA ALA A 714 32.14 -18.91 -2.50
C ALA A 714 32.30 -18.17 -1.16
N LEU A 715 31.38 -17.25 -0.83
CA LEU A 715 31.37 -16.51 0.43
C LEU A 715 31.07 -17.42 1.63
N ILE A 716 30.05 -18.27 1.55
CA ILE A 716 29.71 -19.25 2.59
C ILE A 716 30.84 -20.28 2.77
N THR A 717 31.43 -20.74 1.68
CA THR A 717 32.48 -21.78 1.71
C THR A 717 33.77 -21.24 2.32
N LYS A 718 34.10 -19.96 2.09
CA LYS A 718 35.32 -19.32 2.59
C LYS A 718 35.18 -18.74 4.00
N SER A 719 33.97 -18.51 4.51
CA SER A 719 33.74 -17.96 5.85
C SER A 719 32.97 -18.91 6.76
N LYS A 720 33.69 -19.51 7.71
CA LYS A 720 33.11 -20.39 8.75
C LYS A 720 32.03 -19.67 9.55
N GLU A 721 32.21 -18.38 9.81
CA GLU A 721 31.26 -17.58 10.59
C GLU A 721 29.97 -17.26 9.83
N ILE A 722 30.07 -16.93 8.54
CA ILE A 722 28.88 -16.75 7.68
C ILE A 722 28.14 -18.08 7.53
N ARG A 723 28.86 -19.19 7.32
CA ARG A 723 28.25 -20.52 7.25
C ARG A 723 27.49 -20.87 8.54
N ASN A 724 28.09 -20.61 9.71
CA ASN A 724 27.44 -20.88 10.99
C ASN A 724 26.21 -19.97 11.19
N ALA A 725 26.30 -18.68 10.87
CA ALA A 725 25.18 -17.76 10.95
C ALA A 725 24.04 -18.17 10.00
N VAL A 726 24.34 -18.55 8.76
CA VAL A 726 23.35 -19.04 7.79
C VAL A 726 22.67 -20.32 8.29
N ASN A 727 23.43 -21.27 8.86
CA ASN A 727 22.83 -22.48 9.43
C ASN A 727 21.90 -22.18 10.62
N ILE A 728 22.28 -21.23 11.49
CA ILE A 728 21.46 -20.80 12.63
C ILE A 728 20.21 -20.07 12.13
N ALA A 729 20.35 -19.18 11.15
CA ALA A 729 19.23 -18.47 10.54
C ALA A 729 18.26 -19.43 9.86
N ALA A 730 18.77 -20.41 9.10
CA ALA A 730 17.96 -21.41 8.44
C ALA A 730 17.20 -22.29 9.45
N LEU A 731 17.87 -22.74 10.51
CA LEU A 731 17.23 -23.50 11.58
C LEU A 731 16.17 -22.68 12.32
N ALA A 732 16.46 -21.42 12.63
CA ALA A 732 15.50 -20.54 13.30
C ALA A 732 14.30 -20.23 12.41
N ALA A 733 14.52 -19.92 11.13
CA ALA A 733 13.45 -19.69 10.18
C ALA A 733 12.57 -20.94 10.02
N PHE A 734 13.18 -22.13 9.94
CA PHE A 734 12.48 -23.40 9.93
C PHE A 734 11.61 -23.60 11.19
N LEU A 735 12.19 -23.44 12.38
CA LEU A 735 11.48 -23.62 13.65
C LEU A 735 10.38 -22.56 13.88
N THR A 736 10.60 -21.32 13.42
CA THR A 736 9.59 -20.28 13.44
C THR A 736 8.46 -20.59 12.47
N TYR A 737 8.76 -21.09 11.26
CA TYR A 737 7.72 -21.48 10.29
C TYR A 737 6.86 -22.63 10.82
N VAL A 738 7.49 -23.68 11.38
CA VAL A 738 6.75 -24.78 12.03
C VAL A 738 5.96 -24.27 13.23
N GLY A 739 6.55 -23.39 14.05
CA GLY A 739 5.87 -22.75 15.18
C GLY A 739 4.65 -21.93 14.76
N SER A 740 4.74 -21.21 13.64
CA SER A 740 3.60 -20.49 13.05
C SER A 740 2.55 -21.41 12.42
N GLY A 741 2.94 -22.64 12.06
CA GLY A 741 1.97 -23.65 11.65
C GLY A 741 1.20 -24.20 12.84
N LEU A 742 1.92 -24.46 13.95
CA LEU A 742 1.33 -24.97 15.19
C LEU A 742 0.38 -23.98 15.87
N ASP A 743 0.57 -22.67 15.69
CA ASP A 743 -0.31 -21.65 16.26
C ASP A 743 -1.42 -21.17 15.30
N GLY A 744 -1.48 -21.73 14.08
CA GLY A 744 -2.43 -21.35 13.05
C GLY A 744 -2.23 -19.94 12.49
N THR A 745 -1.10 -19.27 12.76
CA THR A 745 -0.82 -17.91 12.27
C THR A 745 -0.13 -17.89 10.91
N ALA A 746 0.39 -19.03 10.45
CA ALA A 746 0.95 -19.19 9.12
C ALA A 746 -0.16 -19.15 8.06
N GLY A 747 -0.16 -18.08 7.26
CA GLY A 747 -0.93 -18.00 6.01
C GLY A 747 -2.46 -18.01 6.19
N THR A 748 -3.06 -17.26 7.11
CA THR A 748 -4.55 -17.17 7.18
C THR A 748 -5.30 -18.50 7.30
N GLY A 749 -4.65 -19.57 7.78
CA GLY A 749 -5.20 -20.94 7.83
C GLY A 749 -4.56 -21.95 6.87
N ASP A 750 -3.67 -21.49 5.97
CA ASP A 750 -3.04 -22.31 4.90
C ASP A 750 -2.09 -23.40 5.43
N PHE A 751 -1.54 -23.23 6.63
CA PHE A 751 -0.60 -24.17 7.23
C PHE A 751 -0.98 -24.33 8.70
N ASN A 752 -1.93 -25.24 8.97
CA ASN A 752 -2.35 -25.57 10.32
C ASN A 752 -1.73 -26.91 10.74
N LEU A 753 -0.75 -26.87 11.63
CA LEU A 753 -0.15 -28.06 12.24
C LEU A 753 -0.71 -28.33 13.64
N ALA A 754 -1.68 -27.52 14.10
CA ALA A 754 -2.30 -27.72 15.39
C ALA A 754 -2.99 -29.08 15.42
N LEU A 755 -2.82 -29.78 16.55
CA LEU A 755 -3.41 -31.11 16.75
C LEU A 755 -4.84 -31.02 17.31
N ASP A 756 -5.23 -29.83 17.78
CA ASP A 756 -6.58 -29.48 18.24
C ASP A 756 -6.92 -28.06 17.71
N ASP A 757 -8.12 -27.88 17.18
CA ASP A 757 -8.59 -26.56 16.71
C ASP A 757 -9.36 -25.79 17.77
N SER A 758 -9.34 -24.45 17.68
CA SER A 758 -10.23 -23.59 18.46
C SER A 758 -11.34 -23.02 17.57
N TYR A 759 -12.58 -23.44 17.82
CA TYR A 759 -13.76 -22.92 17.15
C TYR A 759 -14.67 -22.17 18.13
N LYS A 760 -14.91 -20.89 17.87
CA LYS A 760 -15.70 -20.00 18.75
C LYS A 760 -15.22 -20.01 20.22
N GLY A 761 -13.91 -20.16 20.43
CA GLY A 761 -13.28 -20.20 21.75
C GLY A 761 -13.39 -21.53 22.49
N GLN A 762 -13.86 -22.60 21.81
CA GLN A 762 -13.88 -23.97 22.33
C GLN A 762 -12.85 -24.82 21.58
N ILE A 763 -12.10 -25.63 22.33
CA ILE A 763 -11.14 -26.58 21.76
C ILE A 763 -11.94 -27.78 21.23
N VAL A 764 -11.80 -28.07 19.95
CA VAL A 764 -12.37 -29.22 19.25
C VAL A 764 -11.32 -30.32 19.26
N ARG A 765 -11.60 -31.42 19.94
CA ARG A 765 -10.66 -32.54 20.09
C ARG A 765 -11.07 -33.73 19.24
N GLY A 766 -10.07 -34.38 18.63
CA GLY A 766 -10.24 -35.62 17.88
C GLY A 766 -11.00 -35.47 16.57
N CYS A 767 -11.31 -36.61 15.96
CA CYS A 767 -12.11 -36.73 14.75
C CYS A 767 -13.56 -37.07 15.12
N PRO A 768 -14.57 -36.47 14.47
CA PRO A 768 -15.93 -36.90 14.67
C PRO A 768 -16.13 -38.28 14.02
N SER A 769 -17.05 -39.05 14.59
CA SER A 769 -17.53 -40.28 13.97
C SER A 769 -18.30 -39.98 12.70
N TYR A 770 -18.37 -40.96 11.80
CA TYR A 770 -19.12 -40.80 10.56
C TYR A 770 -20.59 -40.42 10.80
N ASP A 771 -21.23 -41.01 11.82
CA ASP A 771 -22.63 -40.75 12.16
C ASP A 771 -22.88 -39.32 12.68
N GLU A 772 -21.87 -38.66 13.24
CA GLU A 772 -21.99 -37.27 13.73
C GLU A 772 -22.00 -36.24 12.59
N VAL A 773 -21.34 -36.55 11.47
CA VAL A 773 -21.22 -35.63 10.33
C VAL A 773 -22.14 -36.01 9.16
N ARG A 774 -22.41 -37.31 8.98
CA ARG A 774 -23.23 -37.88 7.90
C ARG A 774 -24.56 -37.14 7.75
N GLN A 775 -24.87 -36.74 6.52
CA GLN A 775 -26.16 -36.15 6.19
C GLN A 775 -27.18 -37.21 5.75
N PRO A 776 -28.50 -36.95 5.89
CA PRO A 776 -29.55 -37.88 5.43
C PRO A 776 -29.48 -38.24 3.94
N SER A 777 -28.80 -37.44 3.12
CA SER A 777 -28.55 -37.74 1.70
C SER A 777 -27.78 -39.05 1.49
N MET A 778 -27.05 -39.51 2.52
CA MET A 778 -26.24 -40.73 2.53
C MET A 778 -27.01 -42.01 2.91
N ASP A 779 -28.30 -41.92 3.30
CA ASP A 779 -29.11 -43.09 3.72
C ASP A 779 -29.21 -44.19 2.67
N ASN A 780 -29.12 -43.82 1.40
CA ASN A 780 -29.12 -44.73 0.26
C ASN A 780 -27.94 -44.36 -0.66
N PHE A 781 -26.75 -44.28 -0.07
CA PHE A 781 -25.53 -44.05 -0.82
C PHE A 781 -25.18 -45.29 -1.66
N ASP A 782 -24.88 -45.05 -2.92
CA ASP A 782 -24.59 -46.03 -3.95
C ASP A 782 -23.19 -45.72 -4.48
N LEU A 783 -22.23 -46.56 -4.11
CA LEU A 783 -20.83 -46.37 -4.45
C LEU A 783 -20.60 -46.43 -5.97
N GLU A 784 -21.41 -47.19 -6.72
CA GLU A 784 -21.24 -47.29 -8.18
C GLU A 784 -21.52 -45.95 -8.86
N LYS A 785 -22.46 -45.17 -8.34
CA LYS A 785 -22.81 -43.82 -8.84
C LYS A 785 -21.79 -42.75 -8.49
N TYR A 786 -20.89 -43.05 -7.57
CA TYR A 786 -19.83 -42.14 -7.16
C TYR A 786 -18.61 -42.18 -8.09
N GLN A 787 -18.50 -43.20 -8.95
CA GLN A 787 -17.41 -43.34 -9.93
C GLN A 787 -17.37 -42.23 -10.97
N GLY A 788 -16.19 -42.00 -11.57
CA GLY A 788 -15.92 -41.05 -12.63
C GLY A 788 -15.30 -39.74 -12.13
N LEU A 789 -15.14 -38.78 -13.05
CA LEU A 789 -14.46 -37.52 -12.81
C LEU A 789 -15.22 -36.58 -11.86
N TRP A 790 -14.51 -36.06 -10.88
CA TRP A 790 -14.92 -35.02 -9.95
C TRP A 790 -13.96 -33.83 -10.03
N TYR A 791 -14.52 -32.64 -9.96
CA TYR A 791 -13.81 -31.37 -9.93
C TYR A 791 -13.87 -30.81 -8.52
N GLU A 792 -12.74 -30.72 -7.85
CA GLU A 792 -12.63 -30.07 -6.55
C GLU A 792 -12.80 -28.55 -6.71
N GLN A 793 -13.80 -27.98 -6.05
CA GLN A 793 -14.14 -26.56 -6.12
C GLN A 793 -13.54 -25.77 -4.97
N LYS A 794 -13.54 -26.38 -3.77
CA LYS A 794 -12.85 -25.86 -2.59
C LYS A 794 -12.27 -27.01 -1.77
N PHE A 795 -11.21 -26.73 -1.03
CA PHE A 795 -10.66 -27.69 -0.08
C PHE A 795 -10.17 -27.01 1.21
N HIS A 796 -10.13 -27.77 2.29
CA HIS A 796 -9.39 -27.46 3.52
C HIS A 796 -8.51 -28.65 3.84
N ASP A 797 -7.29 -28.61 3.34
CA ASP A 797 -6.30 -29.67 3.47
C ASP A 797 -4.92 -29.01 3.44
N TRP A 798 -4.23 -29.01 4.58
CA TRP A 798 -2.90 -28.40 4.74
C TRP A 798 -1.79 -29.24 4.09
N THR A 799 -2.09 -30.45 3.63
CA THR A 799 -1.18 -31.28 2.85
C THR A 799 -1.26 -30.99 1.34
N GLN A 800 -2.33 -30.33 0.90
CA GLN A 800 -2.53 -29.89 -0.48
C GLN A 800 -2.05 -28.45 -0.69
N PHE A 801 -1.22 -28.22 -1.71
CA PHE A 801 -0.71 -26.89 -2.03
C PHE A 801 -1.83 -25.97 -2.55
N LYS A 802 -2.08 -24.83 -1.89
CA LYS A 802 -3.05 -23.81 -2.35
C LYS A 802 -2.75 -23.22 -3.72
N GLU A 803 -1.49 -23.33 -4.15
CA GLU A 803 -1.08 -22.87 -5.46
C GLU A 803 -1.62 -23.80 -6.55
N VAL A 804 -2.21 -24.97 -6.29
CA VAL A 804 -2.72 -25.80 -7.40
C VAL A 804 -3.98 -25.22 -8.05
N TYR A 805 -4.15 -25.50 -9.34
CA TYR A 805 -5.37 -25.23 -10.08
C TYR A 805 -5.85 -26.51 -10.75
N ASP A 806 -7.08 -26.49 -11.23
CA ASP A 806 -7.69 -27.59 -11.97
C ASP A 806 -7.70 -28.96 -11.24
N THR A 807 -7.70 -28.99 -9.90
CA THR A 807 -7.69 -30.26 -9.14
C THR A 807 -8.88 -31.17 -9.51
N THR A 808 -8.60 -32.43 -9.82
CA THR A 808 -9.62 -33.43 -10.16
C THR A 808 -9.35 -34.79 -9.53
N LEU A 809 -10.42 -35.52 -9.27
CA LEU A 809 -10.42 -36.90 -8.79
C LEU A 809 -11.13 -37.77 -9.84
N ASP A 810 -10.43 -38.70 -10.49
CA ASP A 810 -11.06 -39.69 -11.39
C ASP A 810 -11.16 -41.04 -10.70
N ILE A 811 -12.32 -41.27 -10.09
CA ILE A 811 -12.57 -42.40 -9.19
C ILE A 811 -13.05 -43.62 -9.99
N LYS A 812 -12.31 -44.73 -9.92
CA LYS A 812 -12.66 -46.00 -10.56
C LYS A 812 -12.74 -47.12 -9.55
N LEU A 813 -13.83 -47.90 -9.53
CA LEU A 813 -13.89 -49.07 -8.66
C LEU A 813 -13.03 -50.22 -9.20
N THR A 814 -12.42 -50.96 -8.29
CA THR A 814 -11.72 -52.21 -8.61
C THR A 814 -12.71 -53.31 -8.97
N GLU A 815 -12.22 -54.35 -9.67
CA GLU A 815 -13.03 -55.52 -10.02
C GLU A 815 -13.63 -56.16 -8.74
N GLY A 816 -14.96 -56.19 -8.68
CA GLY A 816 -15.72 -56.68 -7.51
C GLY A 816 -16.12 -55.61 -6.49
N GLY A 817 -15.85 -54.32 -6.74
CA GLY A 817 -16.39 -53.20 -5.95
C GLY A 817 -15.85 -53.07 -4.53
N LYS A 818 -14.72 -53.73 -4.23
CA LYS A 818 -14.11 -53.76 -2.89
C LYS A 818 -13.07 -52.68 -2.64
N GLY A 819 -12.81 -51.85 -3.64
CA GLY A 819 -11.92 -50.70 -3.53
C GLY A 819 -12.08 -49.75 -4.70
N TRP A 820 -11.37 -48.65 -4.64
CA TRP A 820 -11.24 -47.70 -5.73
C TRP A 820 -9.77 -47.39 -6.03
N VAL A 821 -9.54 -46.85 -7.22
CA VAL A 821 -8.35 -46.11 -7.60
C VAL A 821 -8.82 -44.70 -7.93
N ASP A 822 -8.23 -43.71 -7.26
CA ASP A 822 -8.45 -42.30 -7.54
C ASP A 822 -7.19 -41.73 -8.20
N ASP A 823 -7.34 -41.25 -9.43
CA ASP A 823 -6.32 -40.44 -10.09
C ASP A 823 -6.48 -38.98 -9.63
N PHE A 824 -5.84 -38.65 -8.50
CA PHE A 824 -5.81 -37.31 -7.96
C PHE A 824 -4.82 -36.46 -8.76
N ALA A 825 -5.38 -35.71 -9.71
CA ALA A 825 -4.60 -34.85 -10.60
C ALA A 825 -4.64 -33.40 -10.10
N VAL A 826 -3.46 -32.82 -9.86
CA VAL A 826 -3.29 -31.41 -9.50
C VAL A 826 -2.38 -30.72 -10.50
N LYS A 827 -2.73 -29.53 -10.99
CA LYS A 827 -1.86 -28.77 -11.90
C LYS A 827 -1.13 -27.65 -11.15
N GLY A 828 0.13 -27.43 -11.52
CA GLY A 828 1.08 -26.51 -10.88
C GLY A 828 0.71 -25.03 -10.90
N PRO A 829 1.47 -24.18 -10.20
CA PRO A 829 0.95 -23.02 -9.46
C PRO A 829 -0.02 -22.14 -10.26
N ALA A 830 -1.21 -21.84 -9.76
CA ALA A 830 -2.29 -21.12 -10.41
C ALA A 830 -1.79 -19.79 -10.98
N PRO A 831 -2.29 -19.37 -12.16
CA PRO A 831 -1.78 -18.17 -12.82
C PRO A 831 -1.99 -16.93 -11.94
N ASP A 832 -3.05 -16.89 -11.13
CA ASP A 832 -3.31 -15.76 -10.23
C ASP A 832 -2.38 -15.72 -9.00
N ALA A 833 -1.96 -16.88 -8.50
CA ALA A 833 -1.07 -16.98 -7.34
C ALA A 833 0.40 -16.73 -7.71
N ALA A 834 0.81 -17.08 -8.94
CA ALA A 834 2.20 -16.97 -9.38
C ALA A 834 2.33 -16.62 -10.88
N LYS A 835 1.80 -15.45 -11.28
CA LYS A 835 1.76 -14.95 -12.69
C LYS A 835 3.07 -15.06 -13.46
N LEU A 836 4.22 -14.94 -12.79
CA LEU A 836 5.54 -14.91 -13.43
C LEU A 836 6.16 -16.30 -13.65
N SER A 837 5.79 -17.30 -12.83
CA SER A 837 6.30 -18.68 -12.92
C SER A 837 5.34 -19.63 -13.63
N TRP A 838 4.08 -19.24 -13.80
CA TRP A 838 3.04 -19.95 -14.57
C TRP A 838 3.55 -20.49 -15.91
N ASP A 839 4.13 -19.62 -16.75
CA ASP A 839 4.60 -20.00 -18.09
C ASP A 839 5.84 -20.92 -18.09
N LYS A 840 6.39 -21.29 -16.92
CA LYS A 840 7.71 -21.94 -16.81
C LYS A 840 7.79 -23.02 -15.74
N SER A 841 6.68 -23.36 -15.08
CA SER A 841 6.66 -24.35 -14.00
C SER A 841 6.68 -25.79 -14.55
N PRO A 842 7.52 -26.70 -14.02
CA PRO A 842 7.56 -28.10 -14.40
C PRO A 842 6.31 -28.88 -13.98
N VAL A 843 5.50 -28.34 -13.06
CA VAL A 843 4.26 -28.97 -12.56
C VAL A 843 3.01 -28.50 -13.34
N ALA A 844 3.17 -27.60 -14.32
CA ALA A 844 2.07 -26.95 -15.04
C ALA A 844 1.16 -27.92 -15.83
N ASN A 845 1.64 -29.13 -16.15
CA ASN A 845 0.88 -30.18 -16.86
C ASN A 845 0.17 -31.20 -15.97
N GLY A 846 0.23 -31.06 -14.65
CA GLY A 846 -0.37 -32.02 -13.75
C GLY A 846 0.68 -32.90 -13.06
N ALA A 847 0.67 -32.93 -11.74
CA ALA A 847 1.12 -34.09 -10.98
C ALA A 847 -0.10 -34.98 -10.74
N HIS A 848 0.04 -36.26 -11.06
CA HIS A 848 -0.96 -37.29 -10.79
C HIS A 848 -0.49 -38.10 -9.59
N TYR A 849 -1.34 -38.20 -8.57
CA TYR A 849 -1.14 -39.03 -7.41
C TYR A 849 -2.22 -40.09 -7.41
N PHE A 850 -1.81 -41.36 -7.46
CA PHE A 850 -2.77 -42.45 -7.34
C PHE A 850 -3.05 -42.72 -5.87
N LEU A 851 -4.28 -42.41 -5.46
CA LEU A 851 -4.79 -42.71 -4.13
C LEU A 851 -5.59 -44.01 -4.21
N PHE A 852 -5.27 -44.93 -3.31
CA PHE A 852 -5.92 -46.23 -3.25
C PHE A 852 -6.87 -46.26 -2.07
N GLY A 853 -8.10 -46.66 -2.31
CA GLY A 853 -9.10 -46.84 -1.27
C GLY A 853 -9.63 -48.25 -1.26
N ARG A 854 -9.93 -48.77 -0.08
CA ARG A 854 -10.67 -50.01 0.08
C ARG A 854 -12.01 -49.74 0.76
N VAL A 855 -13.01 -50.52 0.35
CA VAL A 855 -14.31 -50.56 0.99
C VAL A 855 -14.26 -51.71 2.00
N ASP A 856 -14.32 -51.39 3.29
CA ASP A 856 -14.44 -52.42 4.32
C ASP A 856 -15.90 -52.83 4.44
N PRO A 857 -16.26 -54.12 4.31
CA PRO A 857 -17.64 -54.56 4.46
C PRO A 857 -18.22 -54.32 5.86
N ASN A 858 -17.38 -54.03 6.86
CA ASN A 858 -17.82 -53.68 8.22
C ASN A 858 -18.05 -52.19 8.41
N ASP A 859 -17.59 -51.34 7.48
CA ASP A 859 -17.83 -49.90 7.54
C ASP A 859 -19.20 -49.56 6.91
N PRO A 860 -19.93 -48.56 7.43
CA PRO A 860 -21.12 -48.03 6.79
C PRO A 860 -20.87 -47.56 5.33
N PRO A 861 -21.88 -47.67 4.44
CA PRO A 861 -21.80 -47.07 3.11
C PRO A 861 -21.45 -45.58 3.19
N GLY A 862 -20.43 -45.17 2.44
CA GLY A 862 -19.91 -43.81 2.44
C GLY A 862 -18.60 -43.62 3.22
N ILE A 863 -18.10 -44.65 3.91
CA ILE A 863 -16.73 -44.64 4.46
C ILE A 863 -15.80 -45.42 3.53
N LEU A 864 -14.68 -44.80 3.20
CA LEU A 864 -13.64 -45.39 2.38
C LEU A 864 -12.32 -45.33 3.12
N ARG A 865 -11.59 -46.45 3.17
CA ARG A 865 -10.29 -46.48 3.83
C ARG A 865 -9.21 -46.21 2.79
N GLU A 866 -8.74 -44.98 2.78
CA GLU A 866 -7.77 -44.47 1.83
C GLU A 866 -6.36 -44.70 2.36
N LYS A 867 -5.44 -45.09 1.48
CA LYS A 867 -4.03 -45.31 1.79
C LYS A 867 -3.18 -44.33 1.00
N GLY A 868 -2.70 -43.31 1.68
CA GLY A 868 -1.79 -42.29 1.16
C GLY A 868 -0.63 -42.10 2.12
N PHE A 869 0.55 -41.75 1.59
CA PHE A 869 1.71 -41.33 2.39
C PHE A 869 2.15 -42.31 3.50
N GLY A 870 1.91 -43.61 3.30
CA GLY A 870 2.30 -44.67 4.24
C GLY A 870 1.33 -44.91 5.39
N VAL A 871 0.18 -44.24 5.44
CA VAL A 871 -0.88 -44.43 6.44
C VAL A 871 -2.22 -44.76 5.79
N GLU A 872 -3.06 -45.53 6.49
CA GLU A 872 -4.46 -45.74 6.11
C GLU A 872 -5.36 -44.88 7.03
N PHE A 873 -6.27 -44.11 6.42
CA PHE A 873 -7.20 -43.24 7.13
C PHE A 873 -8.60 -43.31 6.51
N PRO A 874 -9.66 -43.05 7.30
CA PRO A 874 -11.01 -42.98 6.77
C PRO A 874 -11.23 -41.68 5.99
N ASN A 875 -11.79 -41.80 4.80
CA ASN A 875 -12.35 -40.73 3.98
C ASN A 875 -13.87 -40.89 3.98
N TYR A 876 -14.56 -39.97 4.65
CA TYR A 876 -16.01 -39.94 4.76
C TYR A 876 -16.61 -39.17 3.59
N ILE A 877 -17.52 -39.80 2.86
CA ILE A 877 -18.45 -39.09 1.99
C ILE A 877 -19.61 -38.65 2.87
N VAL A 878 -19.62 -37.37 3.22
CA VAL A 878 -20.51 -36.83 4.26
C VAL A 878 -21.88 -36.46 3.71
N ASP A 879 -21.90 -35.93 2.48
CA ASP A 879 -23.10 -35.48 1.79
C ASP A 879 -22.96 -35.64 0.28
N VAL A 880 -24.06 -35.99 -0.39
CA VAL A 880 -24.17 -35.96 -1.85
C VAL A 880 -25.45 -35.24 -2.29
N LYS A 881 -25.35 -34.45 -3.36
CA LYS A 881 -26.53 -33.88 -4.03
C LYS A 881 -26.86 -34.69 -5.27
N LYS A 882 -28.07 -35.25 -5.30
CA LYS A 882 -28.55 -36.07 -6.42
C LYS A 882 -29.20 -35.20 -7.49
N ASP A 883 -28.99 -35.52 -8.75
CA ASP A 883 -29.80 -35.03 -9.85
C ASP A 883 -31.24 -35.55 -9.69
N PRO A 884 -32.27 -34.69 -9.68
CA PRO A 884 -33.65 -35.12 -9.45
C PRO A 884 -34.24 -35.96 -10.60
N GLN A 885 -33.66 -35.88 -11.80
CA GLN A 885 -34.12 -36.62 -13.00
C GLN A 885 -33.41 -37.97 -13.14
N THR A 886 -32.08 -38.01 -12.98
CA THR A 886 -31.29 -39.24 -13.20
C THR A 886 -30.99 -40.00 -11.90
N GLY A 887 -31.02 -39.31 -10.76
CA GLY A 887 -30.61 -39.87 -9.47
C GLY A 887 -29.09 -40.03 -9.33
N ASP A 888 -28.30 -39.50 -10.27
CA ASP A 888 -26.83 -39.50 -10.22
C ASP A 888 -26.32 -38.41 -9.27
N TYR A 889 -25.08 -38.54 -8.81
CA TYR A 889 -24.48 -37.56 -7.89
C TYR A 889 -23.81 -36.43 -8.65
N LYS A 890 -24.21 -35.19 -8.33
CA LYS A 890 -23.71 -33.95 -8.96
C LYS A 890 -22.72 -33.19 -8.11
N GLU A 891 -22.90 -33.21 -6.79
CA GLU A 891 -22.02 -32.55 -5.82
C GLU A 891 -21.76 -33.53 -4.67
N ALA A 892 -20.58 -33.44 -4.08
CA ALA A 892 -20.19 -34.25 -2.92
C ALA A 892 -19.34 -33.43 -1.95
N ILE A 893 -19.45 -33.76 -0.65
CA ILE A 893 -18.55 -33.26 0.40
C ILE A 893 -17.82 -34.46 0.97
N GLN A 894 -16.49 -34.44 0.88
CA GLN A 894 -15.60 -35.42 1.52
C GLN A 894 -14.99 -34.85 2.79
N PHE A 895 -14.75 -35.73 3.76
CA PHE A 895 -14.06 -35.41 5.00
C PHE A 895 -13.12 -36.55 5.39
N GLN A 896 -11.83 -36.28 5.32
CA GLN A 896 -10.77 -37.16 5.79
C GLN A 896 -10.36 -36.69 7.18
N CYS A 897 -10.30 -37.60 8.14
CA CYS A 897 -9.82 -37.26 9.48
C CYS A 897 -9.07 -38.44 10.09
N LEU A 898 -7.80 -38.22 10.43
CA LEU A 898 -6.94 -39.23 11.04
C LEU A 898 -6.75 -38.93 12.52
N GLU A 899 -7.33 -39.77 13.38
CA GLU A 899 -7.08 -39.72 14.82
C GLU A 899 -6.18 -40.88 15.26
N ARG A 900 -5.22 -40.59 16.15
CA ARG A 900 -4.40 -41.59 16.84
C ARG A 900 -4.24 -41.22 18.30
N GLY A 901 -4.61 -42.13 19.20
CA GLY A 901 -4.48 -41.93 20.64
C GLY A 901 -5.25 -40.73 21.19
N GLY A 902 -6.43 -40.40 20.65
CA GLY A 902 -7.22 -39.25 21.07
C GLY A 902 -6.82 -37.91 20.44
N VAL A 903 -5.82 -37.92 19.55
CA VAL A 903 -5.24 -36.71 18.96
C VAL A 903 -5.45 -36.73 17.45
N ARG A 904 -5.93 -35.62 16.89
CA ARG A 904 -6.12 -35.46 15.45
C ARG A 904 -4.77 -35.16 14.80
N VAL A 905 -4.40 -35.99 13.83
CA VAL A 905 -3.11 -35.95 13.14
C VAL A 905 -3.23 -35.35 11.74
N PHE A 906 -4.41 -35.45 11.14
CA PHE A 906 -4.71 -34.94 9.80
C PHE A 906 -6.21 -34.67 9.65
N GLU A 907 -6.53 -33.62 8.89
CA GLU A 907 -7.88 -33.34 8.43
C GLU A 907 -7.82 -32.79 7.00
N GLY A 908 -8.77 -33.23 6.18
CA GLY A 908 -8.93 -32.85 4.78
C GLY A 908 -10.41 -32.75 4.43
N ILE A 909 -10.88 -31.62 3.89
CA ILE A 909 -12.28 -31.44 3.49
C ILE A 909 -12.33 -31.01 2.04
N ASN A 910 -13.00 -31.76 1.18
CA ASN A 910 -13.06 -31.47 -0.26
C ASN A 910 -14.50 -31.25 -0.70
N PHE A 911 -14.76 -30.10 -1.33
CA PHE A 911 -16.02 -29.79 -1.99
C PHE A 911 -15.88 -30.13 -3.47
N MET A 912 -16.65 -31.11 -3.92
CA MET A 912 -16.52 -31.64 -5.28
C MET A 912 -17.81 -31.50 -6.08
N SER A 913 -17.63 -31.36 -7.40
CA SER A 913 -18.71 -31.25 -8.37
C SER A 913 -18.40 -32.07 -9.62
N ARG A 914 -19.44 -32.57 -10.29
CA ARG A 914 -19.31 -33.12 -11.65
C ARG A 914 -19.10 -32.03 -12.70
N ASN A 915 -19.39 -30.78 -12.35
CA ASN A 915 -19.15 -29.64 -13.22
C ASN A 915 -17.79 -29.00 -12.88
N PRO A 916 -16.99 -28.59 -13.89
CA PRO A 916 -15.70 -27.94 -13.67
C PRO A 916 -15.83 -26.57 -12.99
N THR A 917 -17.00 -25.94 -13.09
CA THR A 917 -17.30 -24.63 -12.51
C THR A 917 -18.55 -24.71 -11.63
N MET A 918 -18.59 -23.86 -10.60
CA MET A 918 -19.73 -23.73 -9.68
C MET A 918 -20.09 -22.25 -9.51
N THR A 919 -21.38 -21.96 -9.41
CA THR A 919 -21.89 -20.61 -9.10
C THR A 919 -21.69 -20.27 -7.62
N ASP A 920 -21.69 -18.97 -7.28
CA ASP A 920 -21.58 -18.53 -5.88
C ASP A 920 -22.76 -19.05 -5.03
N GLU A 921 -23.96 -19.17 -5.61
CA GLU A 921 -25.13 -19.75 -4.95
C GLU A 921 -24.95 -21.25 -4.66
N GLU A 922 -24.44 -22.02 -5.62
CA GLU A 922 -24.14 -23.44 -5.41
C GLU A 922 -23.06 -23.63 -4.35
N MET A 923 -22.01 -22.80 -4.38
CA MET A 923 -20.93 -22.82 -3.40
C MET A 923 -21.43 -22.47 -1.99
N THR A 924 -22.27 -21.45 -1.88
CA THR A 924 -22.93 -21.07 -0.63
C THR A 924 -23.81 -22.21 -0.10
N ALA A 925 -24.49 -22.93 -0.99
CA ALA A 925 -25.28 -24.10 -0.62
C ALA A 925 -24.42 -25.27 -0.12
N MET A 926 -23.21 -25.48 -0.67
CA MET A 926 -22.27 -26.48 -0.15
C MET A 926 -21.78 -26.13 1.26
N HIS A 927 -21.36 -24.89 1.51
CA HIS A 927 -20.99 -24.44 2.85
C HIS A 927 -22.15 -24.60 3.85
N SER A 928 -23.37 -24.26 3.44
CA SER A 928 -24.56 -24.46 4.28
C SER A 928 -24.82 -25.94 4.62
N ARG A 929 -24.47 -26.87 3.72
CA ARG A 929 -24.55 -28.33 3.98
C ARG A 929 -23.45 -28.78 4.92
N ALA A 930 -22.22 -28.29 4.74
CA ALA A 930 -21.11 -28.57 5.66
C ALA A 930 -21.37 -28.02 7.07
N GLU A 931 -21.98 -26.85 7.20
CA GLU A 931 -22.38 -26.28 8.50
C GLU A 931 -23.40 -27.18 9.21
N ARG A 932 -24.42 -27.65 8.49
CA ARG A 932 -25.41 -28.59 9.03
C ARG A 932 -24.82 -29.94 9.39
N ALA A 933 -23.77 -30.35 8.70
CA ALA A 933 -22.96 -31.52 9.03
C ALA A 933 -22.01 -31.31 10.22
N GLY A 934 -22.02 -30.12 10.84
CA GLY A 934 -21.14 -29.83 11.97
C GLY A 934 -19.67 -29.80 11.59
N MET A 935 -19.34 -29.52 10.33
CA MET A 935 -17.95 -29.54 9.83
C MET A 935 -17.20 -28.21 9.98
N TYR A 936 -17.90 -27.12 10.32
CA TYR A 936 -17.26 -25.81 10.55
C TYR A 936 -16.17 -25.81 11.64
N PRO A 937 -16.31 -26.53 12.76
CA PRO A 937 -15.24 -26.65 13.74
C PRO A 937 -13.97 -27.36 13.24
N TYR A 938 -14.01 -27.94 12.04
CA TYR A 938 -12.93 -28.69 11.38
C TYR A 938 -12.46 -28.02 10.07
N GLY A 939 -12.74 -26.72 9.89
CA GLY A 939 -12.23 -25.95 8.75
C GLY A 939 -13.15 -25.80 7.55
N ALA A 940 -14.40 -26.29 7.59
CA ALA A 940 -15.33 -26.16 6.46
C ALA A 940 -15.97 -24.76 6.29
N SER A 941 -15.57 -23.76 7.07
CA SER A 941 -16.12 -22.40 6.97
C SER A 941 -15.66 -21.72 5.66
N PRO A 942 -16.45 -20.76 5.13
CA PRO A 942 -16.08 -20.04 3.91
C PRO A 942 -14.68 -19.40 3.94
N GLU A 943 -14.24 -18.97 5.11
CA GLU A 943 -12.97 -18.28 5.34
C GLU A 943 -11.78 -19.23 5.49
N GLN A 944 -12.03 -20.49 5.87
CA GLN A 944 -11.00 -21.50 6.14
C GLN A 944 -10.74 -22.44 4.95
N MET A 945 -11.64 -22.47 3.97
CA MET A 945 -11.48 -23.28 2.76
C MET A 945 -10.86 -22.49 1.61
N HIS A 946 -9.89 -23.10 0.93
CA HIS A 946 -9.29 -22.58 -0.30
C HIS A 946 -10.17 -22.84 -1.49
N THR A 947 -10.26 -21.86 -2.40
CA THR A 947 -10.93 -22.04 -3.69
C THR A 947 -9.94 -22.54 -4.71
N VAL A 948 -10.24 -23.67 -5.35
CA VAL A 948 -9.40 -24.22 -6.41
C VAL A 948 -9.53 -23.31 -7.62
N ALA A 949 -8.42 -22.69 -8.02
CA ALA A 949 -8.39 -21.90 -9.23
C ALA A 949 -8.71 -22.79 -10.44
N ARG A 950 -9.42 -22.25 -11.43
CA ARG A 950 -9.75 -22.96 -12.66
C ARG A 950 -9.20 -22.22 -13.86
N ARG A 951 -8.64 -22.97 -14.79
CA ARG A 951 -8.22 -22.40 -16.07
C ARG A 951 -9.46 -22.15 -16.94
N PRO A 952 -9.61 -20.97 -17.55
CA PRO A 952 -10.70 -20.73 -18.48
C PRO A 952 -10.69 -21.78 -19.60
N VAL A 953 -11.87 -22.29 -19.96
CA VAL A 953 -12.05 -23.34 -20.98
C VAL A 953 -11.38 -22.99 -22.33
N ASN A 954 -11.22 -21.70 -22.61
CA ASN A 954 -10.63 -21.19 -23.85
C ASN A 954 -9.21 -20.63 -23.69
N ALA A 955 -8.52 -20.89 -22.58
CA ALA A 955 -7.15 -20.44 -22.41
C ALA A 955 -6.21 -21.18 -23.40
N PRO A 956 -5.23 -20.50 -24.03
CA PRO A 956 -4.32 -21.12 -24.98
C PRO A 956 -3.47 -22.21 -24.33
N GLU A 957 -3.26 -23.33 -25.02
CA GLU A 957 -2.49 -24.49 -24.54
C GLU A 957 -1.11 -24.09 -24.03
N ILE A 958 -0.72 -24.63 -22.87
CA ILE A 958 0.55 -24.28 -22.22
C ILE A 958 1.60 -25.24 -22.76
N ASP A 959 2.40 -24.79 -23.74
CA ASP A 959 3.61 -25.47 -24.18
C ASP A 959 4.83 -24.53 -24.08
N ASN A 960 5.55 -24.64 -22.97
CA ASN A 960 6.73 -23.87 -22.65
C ASN A 960 8.03 -24.66 -22.89
N ASN A 961 9.14 -23.93 -22.98
CA ASN A 961 10.46 -24.50 -23.27
C ASN A 961 10.90 -25.58 -22.27
N TRP A 962 10.34 -25.62 -21.06
CA TRP A 962 10.61 -26.69 -20.10
C TRP A 962 9.82 -27.96 -20.45
N GLN A 963 8.54 -27.87 -20.80
CA GLN A 963 7.78 -29.05 -21.25
C GLN A 963 8.42 -29.69 -22.48
N ALA A 964 8.97 -28.90 -23.40
CA ALA A 964 9.78 -29.40 -24.50
C ALA A 964 11.04 -30.15 -24.01
N MET A 965 11.72 -29.65 -22.98
CA MET A 965 12.89 -30.29 -22.39
C MET A 965 12.55 -31.58 -21.62
N TRP A 966 11.48 -31.60 -20.83
CA TRP A 966 11.08 -32.79 -20.05
C TRP A 966 10.63 -33.93 -20.97
N ARG A 967 9.89 -33.62 -22.04
CA ARG A 967 9.59 -34.56 -23.12
C ARG A 967 10.86 -35.03 -23.84
N ALA A 968 11.82 -34.14 -24.07
CA ALA A 968 13.12 -34.53 -24.64
C ALA A 968 13.95 -35.42 -23.69
N LEU A 969 13.76 -35.29 -22.37
CA LEU A 969 14.38 -36.15 -21.34
C LEU A 969 13.58 -37.44 -21.06
N GLY A 970 12.38 -37.60 -21.63
CA GLY A 970 11.55 -38.80 -21.52
C GLY A 970 10.87 -38.99 -20.15
N VAL A 971 10.65 -37.91 -19.39
CA VAL A 971 10.03 -38.00 -18.06
C VAL A 971 8.54 -38.31 -18.13
N ASP A 972 7.86 -37.83 -19.18
CA ASP A 972 6.49 -38.20 -19.53
C ASP A 972 6.33 -39.73 -19.65
N LYS A 973 7.26 -40.40 -20.33
CA LYS A 973 7.28 -41.86 -20.46
C LYS A 973 7.56 -42.57 -19.14
N LEU A 974 8.34 -41.96 -18.24
CA LEU A 974 8.60 -42.52 -16.91
C LEU A 974 7.34 -42.47 -16.02
N LEU A 975 6.60 -41.36 -16.05
CA LEU A 975 5.34 -41.22 -15.34
C LEU A 975 4.25 -42.15 -15.88
N GLU A 976 4.20 -42.32 -17.21
CA GLU A 976 3.32 -43.29 -17.86
C GLU A 976 3.66 -44.74 -17.46
N LEU A 977 4.95 -45.10 -17.38
CA LEU A 977 5.39 -46.40 -16.89
C LEU A 977 5.08 -46.63 -15.40
N LEU A 978 5.20 -45.60 -14.57
CA LEU A 978 4.81 -45.68 -13.16
C LEU A 978 3.29 -45.88 -13.01
N THR A 979 2.50 -45.15 -13.80
CA THR A 979 1.03 -45.30 -13.86
C THR A 979 0.64 -46.71 -14.26
N GLN A 980 1.21 -47.24 -15.35
CA GLN A 980 0.95 -48.62 -15.79
C GLN A 980 1.36 -49.67 -14.75
N SER A 981 2.51 -49.50 -14.09
CA SER A 981 2.97 -50.40 -13.02
C SER A 981 2.04 -50.40 -11.79
N ILE A 982 1.44 -49.24 -11.50
CA ILE A 982 0.50 -49.01 -10.39
C ILE A 982 -0.88 -49.59 -10.72
N GLU A 983 -1.39 -49.38 -11.94
CA GLU A 983 -2.67 -49.91 -12.42
C GLU A 983 -2.68 -51.45 -12.57
N ASP A 984 -1.53 -52.06 -12.88
CA ASP A 984 -1.36 -53.53 -12.95
C ASP A 984 -1.24 -54.22 -11.57
N GLY A 985 -1.47 -53.48 -10.47
CA GLY A 985 -1.45 -54.02 -9.11
C GLY A 985 -0.05 -54.15 -8.50
N GLY A 986 0.94 -53.38 -8.98
CA GLY A 986 2.27 -53.30 -8.39
C GLY A 986 3.13 -54.56 -8.60
N ARG A 987 3.17 -55.10 -9.82
CA ARG A 987 4.15 -56.13 -10.22
C ARG A 987 5.41 -55.56 -10.83
#